data_AF-A0A940DTZ2-F1
#
_entry.id   AF-A0A940DTZ2-F1
#
_cell.length_a   1.000
_cell.length_b   1.000
_cell.length_c   1.000
_cell.angle_alpha   90.00
_cell.angle_beta   90.00
_cell.angle_gamma   90.00
#
_symmetry.space_group_name_H-M   'P 1'
#
loop_
_entity.id
_entity.type
_entity.pdbx_description
1 polymer ?
#
loop_
_entity_poly.entity_id
_entity_poly.type
_entity_poly.pdbx_seq_one_letter_code
_entity_poly.pdbx_strand_id
1 'polypeptide(L)'
;MKKFFRTVMAFSLAGGMLAFTGCTDYEDDINKLDDRLTAVEGTVADLQTKIEGGSVITDVETTADGVTVTLSDGSTFELTNGTNGTPGSKVTIGDDGYWYIDGVKTDYPATGPKGDQGDPGTSGNPGTPGAPGADANVVYYVPNADGYWYKVTETQDGEPVGDPVKTDISWIASAEGVTAVWDKENGQLLLSGVEGVEGTLAIPLYSALKSLAFVPEVMHDGLGVIDFYSIYDLKGAFAATNNPEVTYRVNPANADLSGVEWAFINRNVVTKVAGDATDLIDIVGEPEAGEKGGLIFTVTASDDKKLPSDFDKENQVIVALQALLEGEEIVSDYSFVQKTDLKDFDIINKDKYYAEKKVVVPFTQGTGSDKVADYPALDYAADLNMNYKETLDINEYLETYANEVSKSLPEISVAPTYKVFLVKEYLGEDDETNQQQFVVLSEDGVLSVNSSFISNPRPAIGRTPLLYVQSMVNGKIIADCYIKVQIVDDEYSEEPKGEKIFKTITGSFDYNEIDPVDGEDLVLEWEDINSEILAALGLSYPDFESRYDVNASEVTYDVDKDGKYDEPVDDVVPAGVTSDASGLSASTATNAVKVNISNQVDEHGSARVKVVIPSKNNNQDVDVAIVFEYTVTHTPEFPAINPDYLKPGTTNTVQVKGKLNEDGSAWVMQSSIREHFENYLAGWETPGNHTGDYWAVLMPLEADGTPVSYGETSTTAKEQTGVAISDGTPGWETAEIALTAPLEDDSFTAVVTIVIGLANGHYCEMNYNVEFLSPFVMTLGGIELETLTAEHSTADMSEYITVKDRDGKAIYEKGALTKYAKDTYKLSAIDFGYDLVYNSKEYPGFDDEASFSKDGDKTLVIAGSEVDWYNKGTTLQQRKYAGYEVTMEVANICKIAKVGNITILTSAESAE
;
A
#
# COMPACT_ATOMS: atom_id res chain seq x y z
N MET A 1 -46.06 21.04 62.90
CA MET A 1 -45.80 21.95 64.05
C MET A 1 -45.01 23.22 63.69
N LYS A 2 -45.02 23.70 62.43
CA LYS A 2 -44.37 24.96 62.01
C LYS A 2 -45.10 26.26 62.43
N LYS A 3 -46.01 26.23 63.41
CA LYS A 3 -46.87 27.38 63.79
C LYS A 3 -46.78 27.82 65.26
N PHE A 4 -46.05 27.10 66.12
CA PHE A 4 -46.05 27.42 67.56
C PHE A 4 -44.85 28.26 68.01
N PHE A 5 -43.73 28.24 67.28
CA PHE A 5 -42.52 28.99 67.66
C PHE A 5 -42.51 30.46 67.20
N ARG A 6 -43.44 30.87 66.32
CA ARG A 6 -43.62 32.26 65.89
C ARG A 6 -44.27 33.18 66.94
N THR A 7 -44.77 32.63 68.05
CA THR A 7 -45.65 33.37 68.97
C THR A 7 -44.95 33.94 70.21
N VAL A 8 -43.70 33.57 70.50
CA VAL A 8 -42.94 34.19 71.61
C VAL A 8 -42.12 35.41 71.12
N MET A 9 -42.34 35.81 69.87
CA MET A 9 -41.88 37.07 69.29
C MET A 9 -43.00 38.12 69.28
N ALA A 10 -43.62 38.38 70.43
CA ALA A 10 -44.53 39.52 70.58
C ALA A 10 -44.75 39.86 72.06
N PHE A 11 -43.81 40.54 72.73
CA PHE A 11 -44.13 41.53 73.79
C PHE A 11 -42.89 42.42 74.07
N SER A 12 -43.10 43.75 74.01
CA SER A 12 -42.16 44.88 74.25
C SER A 12 -41.11 45.08 73.14
N LEU A 13 -41.15 46.07 72.24
CA LEU A 13 -41.57 47.49 72.27
C LEU A 13 -40.83 48.36 73.30
N ALA A 14 -39.94 49.20 72.75
CA ALA A 14 -39.55 50.55 73.16
C ALA A 14 -38.60 50.76 74.37
N GLY A 15 -37.44 51.37 74.07
CA GLY A 15 -36.81 52.32 74.98
C GLY A 15 -35.29 52.54 74.84
N GLY A 16 -34.84 53.40 73.91
CA GLY A 16 -33.67 54.28 74.12
C GLY A 16 -32.45 54.23 73.19
N MET A 17 -32.58 54.79 71.96
CA MET A 17 -31.72 55.80 71.27
C MET A 17 -30.30 56.09 71.84
N LEU A 18 -29.17 56.27 71.14
CA LEU A 18 -28.71 56.69 69.78
C LEU A 18 -27.26 56.10 69.61
N ALA A 19 -26.60 55.92 68.46
CA ALA A 19 -26.63 56.53 67.14
C ALA A 19 -26.06 55.57 66.06
N PHE A 20 -26.63 55.63 64.84
CA PHE A 20 -26.09 55.10 63.57
C PHE A 20 -25.03 56.09 63.00
N THR A 21 -24.09 55.77 62.10
CA THR A 21 -24.10 54.95 60.86
C THR A 21 -22.67 54.60 60.41
N GLY A 22 -22.48 53.42 59.82
CA GLY A 22 -21.38 53.01 58.93
C GLY A 22 -20.71 51.68 59.35
N CYS A 23 -21.33 50.49 59.25
CA CYS A 23 -21.55 49.61 58.06
C CYS A 23 -20.22 49.13 57.43
N THR A 24 -19.92 47.86 57.13
CA THR A 24 -20.69 46.61 56.95
C THR A 24 -19.69 45.50 56.56
N ASP A 25 -19.68 44.33 57.20
CA ASP A 25 -18.93 43.14 56.75
C ASP A 25 -19.30 41.83 57.50
N TYR A 26 -19.59 41.89 58.80
CA TYR A 26 -19.82 40.65 59.57
C TYR A 26 -21.05 39.81 59.18
N GLU A 27 -22.16 40.43 58.77
CA GLU A 27 -23.35 39.66 58.36
C GLU A 27 -23.13 38.89 57.04
N ASP A 28 -22.39 39.48 56.09
CA ASP A 28 -22.07 38.82 54.81
C ASP A 28 -21.05 37.69 55.00
N ASP A 29 -20.09 37.86 55.92
CA ASP A 29 -19.11 36.82 56.28
C ASP A 29 -19.78 35.63 57.00
N ILE A 30 -20.75 35.89 57.87
CA ILE A 30 -21.52 34.83 58.56
C ILE A 30 -22.38 34.04 57.58
N ASN A 31 -23.04 34.72 56.63
CA ASN A 31 -23.84 34.03 55.62
C ASN A 31 -22.97 33.16 54.68
N LYS A 32 -21.77 33.62 54.30
CA LYS A 32 -20.81 32.81 53.51
C LYS A 32 -20.29 31.58 54.25
N LEU A 33 -20.15 31.65 55.58
CA LEU A 33 -19.74 30.52 56.40
C LEU A 33 -20.86 29.48 56.54
N ASP A 34 -22.11 29.92 56.70
CA ASP A 34 -23.29 29.04 56.76
C ASP A 34 -23.55 28.34 55.42
N ASP A 35 -23.34 29.06 54.30
CA ASP A 35 -23.41 28.49 52.94
C ASP A 35 -22.33 27.42 52.70
N ARG A 36 -21.10 27.65 53.17
CA ARG A 36 -20.01 26.67 53.08
C ARG A 36 -20.25 25.47 53.98
N LEU A 37 -20.76 25.67 55.19
CA LEU A 37 -21.09 24.58 56.12
C LEU A 37 -22.21 23.70 55.53
N THR A 38 -23.25 24.32 54.99
CA THR A 38 -24.37 23.60 54.35
C THR A 38 -23.91 22.85 53.09
N ALA A 39 -22.99 23.42 52.30
CA ALA A 39 -22.42 22.76 51.12
C ALA A 39 -21.51 21.57 51.49
N VAL A 40 -20.72 21.68 52.56
CA VAL A 40 -19.87 20.58 53.06
C VAL A 40 -20.73 19.47 53.68
N GLU A 41 -21.74 19.81 54.48
CA GLU A 41 -22.68 18.82 55.04
C GLU A 41 -23.44 18.05 53.95
N GLY A 42 -23.88 18.73 52.87
CA GLY A 42 -24.52 18.09 51.73
C GLY A 42 -23.59 17.14 50.97
N THR A 43 -22.34 17.55 50.79
CA THR A 43 -21.31 16.75 50.09
C THR A 43 -20.95 15.49 50.87
N VAL A 44 -20.80 15.60 52.19
CA VAL A 44 -20.51 14.48 53.09
C VAL A 44 -21.69 13.50 53.14
N ALA A 45 -22.94 14.00 53.14
CA ALA A 45 -24.13 13.16 53.13
C ALA A 45 -24.32 12.39 51.81
N ASP A 46 -24.04 13.01 50.65
CA ASP A 46 -24.09 12.34 49.34
C ASP A 46 -22.98 11.28 49.21
N LEU A 47 -21.77 11.55 49.71
CA LEU A 47 -20.67 10.59 49.78
C LEU A 47 -21.00 9.40 50.70
N GLN A 48 -21.55 9.64 51.89
CA GLN A 48 -22.00 8.58 52.79
C GLN A 48 -23.07 7.71 52.13
N THR A 49 -24.06 8.30 51.46
CA THR A 49 -25.15 7.55 50.79
C THR A 49 -24.61 6.65 49.67
N LYS A 50 -23.62 7.11 48.90
CA LYS A 50 -23.00 6.33 47.81
C LYS A 50 -22.10 5.19 48.30
N ILE A 51 -21.38 5.42 49.40
CA ILE A 51 -20.53 4.40 50.06
C ILE A 51 -21.41 3.34 50.76
N GLU A 52 -22.46 3.74 51.48
CA GLU A 52 -23.44 2.82 52.06
C GLU A 52 -24.19 2.01 50.99
N GLY A 53 -24.36 2.59 49.78
CA GLY A 53 -24.89 1.91 48.60
C GLY A 53 -23.92 0.93 47.92
N GLY A 54 -22.70 0.74 48.45
CA GLY A 54 -21.72 -0.24 47.97
C GLY A 54 -20.81 0.24 46.84
N SER A 55 -20.79 1.54 46.54
CA SER A 55 -19.85 2.09 45.55
C SER A 55 -18.42 2.13 46.11
N VAL A 56 -17.45 1.68 45.31
CA VAL A 56 -16.02 1.67 45.67
C VAL A 56 -15.22 2.63 44.79
N ILE A 57 -14.07 3.10 45.26
CA ILE A 57 -13.17 3.95 44.46
C ILE A 57 -12.54 3.09 43.36
N THR A 58 -12.67 3.50 42.11
CA THR A 58 -12.11 2.80 40.96
C THR A 58 -10.94 3.53 40.32
N ASP A 59 -10.81 4.83 40.54
CA ASP A 59 -9.71 5.63 40.02
C ASP A 59 -9.45 6.88 40.88
N VAL A 60 -8.19 7.33 40.89
CA VAL A 60 -7.74 8.54 41.59
C VAL A 60 -6.72 9.25 40.72
N GLU A 61 -7.10 10.37 40.12
CA GLU A 61 -6.24 11.20 39.26
C GLU A 61 -5.76 12.45 39.98
N THR A 62 -4.47 12.76 39.88
CA THR A 62 -3.91 13.99 40.44
C THR A 62 -4.25 15.17 39.54
N THR A 63 -4.78 16.25 40.11
CA THR A 63 -5.03 17.51 39.40
C THR A 63 -4.09 18.61 39.90
N ALA A 64 -4.02 19.72 39.18
CA ALA A 64 -3.16 20.85 39.58
C ALA A 64 -3.50 21.40 40.97
N ASP A 65 -4.76 21.24 41.40
CA ASP A 65 -5.30 21.78 42.65
C ASP A 65 -5.66 20.68 43.66
N GLY A 66 -5.27 19.41 43.46
CA GLY A 66 -5.56 18.30 44.39
C GLY A 66 -5.70 16.93 43.72
N VAL A 67 -6.81 16.21 43.96
CA VAL A 67 -7.07 14.86 43.44
C VAL A 67 -8.54 14.69 43.06
N THR A 68 -8.80 14.07 41.92
CA THR A 68 -10.13 13.68 41.46
C THR A 68 -10.33 12.19 41.70
N VAL A 69 -11.36 11.81 42.45
CA VAL A 69 -11.70 10.43 42.81
C VAL A 69 -12.93 10.00 42.01
N THR A 70 -12.83 8.84 41.37
CA THR A 70 -13.93 8.23 40.61
C THR A 70 -14.47 7.01 41.33
N LEU A 71 -15.79 6.93 41.47
CA LEU A 71 -16.49 5.80 42.07
C LEU A 71 -16.96 4.79 41.01
N SER A 72 -17.20 3.55 41.44
CA SER A 72 -17.66 2.45 40.58
C SER A 72 -19.02 2.67 39.91
N ASP A 73 -19.79 3.68 40.33
CA ASP A 73 -21.04 4.12 39.70
C ASP A 73 -20.83 5.16 38.58
N GLY A 74 -19.58 5.51 38.29
CA GLY A 74 -19.18 6.48 37.27
C GLY A 74 -19.20 7.94 37.71
N SER A 75 -19.55 8.23 38.96
CA SER A 75 -19.50 9.61 39.50
C SER A 75 -18.09 10.01 39.93
N THR A 76 -17.77 11.30 39.76
CA THR A 76 -16.46 11.87 40.09
C THR A 76 -16.57 12.93 41.17
N PHE A 77 -15.56 13.02 42.03
CA PHE A 77 -15.47 13.97 43.13
C PHE A 77 -14.08 14.62 43.17
N GLU A 78 -14.01 15.95 43.23
CA GLU A 78 -12.74 16.68 43.32
C GLU A 78 -12.40 17.05 44.77
N LEU A 79 -11.26 16.58 45.26
CA LEU A 79 -10.62 16.98 46.50
C LEU A 79 -9.59 18.08 46.17
N THR A 80 -9.85 19.31 46.59
CA THR A 80 -8.90 20.43 46.42
C THR A 80 -7.96 20.54 47.61
N ASN A 81 -6.68 20.83 47.36
CA ASN A 81 -5.65 21.04 48.37
C ASN A 81 -5.88 22.36 49.11
N GLY A 82 -5.72 22.34 50.44
CA GLY A 82 -5.42 23.56 51.21
C GLY A 82 -4.02 24.09 50.89
N THR A 83 -3.67 25.30 51.35
CA THR A 83 -2.30 25.83 51.24
C THR A 83 -1.27 24.81 51.73
N ASN A 84 -0.32 24.41 50.87
CA ASN A 84 0.67 23.37 51.17
C ASN A 84 1.36 23.61 52.52
N GLY A 85 1.17 22.68 53.46
CA GLY A 85 2.07 22.52 54.59
C GLY A 85 3.44 22.02 54.13
N THR A 86 4.48 22.24 54.93
CA THR A 86 5.81 21.66 54.71
C THR A 86 5.68 20.12 54.66
N PRO A 87 6.34 19.41 53.72
CA PRO A 87 6.34 17.95 53.70
C PRO A 87 6.71 17.38 55.08
N GLY A 88 5.89 16.46 55.59
CA GLY A 88 6.18 15.75 56.84
C GLY A 88 7.38 14.82 56.70
N SER A 89 8.04 14.52 57.82
CA SER A 89 9.17 13.58 57.87
C SER A 89 8.73 12.13 57.63
N LYS A 90 9.45 11.39 56.80
CA LYS A 90 9.21 9.97 56.51
C LYS A 90 10.02 9.08 57.45
N VAL A 91 9.35 8.16 58.14
CA VAL A 91 9.99 7.18 59.05
C VAL A 91 10.07 5.81 58.37
N THR A 92 11.25 5.19 58.32
CA THR A 92 11.51 3.90 57.65
C THR A 92 12.44 3.02 58.45
N ILE A 93 12.44 1.70 58.23
CA ILE A 93 13.44 0.78 58.79
C ILE A 93 14.61 0.66 57.82
N GLY A 94 15.84 0.82 58.29
CA GLY A 94 17.05 0.54 57.50
C GLY A 94 17.45 -0.93 57.57
N ASP A 95 18.28 -1.37 56.62
CA ASP A 95 18.73 -2.77 56.50
C ASP A 95 19.47 -3.31 57.75
N ASP A 96 19.91 -2.41 58.63
CA ASP A 96 20.56 -2.70 59.89
C ASP A 96 19.58 -2.89 61.08
N GLY A 97 18.28 -2.83 60.82
CA GLY A 97 17.23 -3.05 61.82
C GLY A 97 16.92 -1.84 62.71
N TYR A 98 17.39 -0.64 62.35
CA TYR A 98 17.09 0.61 63.07
C TYR A 98 16.09 1.48 62.32
N TRP A 99 15.38 2.35 63.04
CA TRP A 99 14.54 3.37 62.40
C TRP A 99 15.38 4.49 61.80
N TYR A 100 14.92 5.05 60.70
CA TYR A 100 15.46 6.18 59.98
C TYR A 100 14.36 7.23 59.82
N ILE A 101 14.68 8.50 60.03
CA ILE A 101 13.79 9.63 59.77
C ILE A 101 14.42 10.44 58.64
N ASP A 102 13.71 10.57 57.53
CA ASP A 102 14.18 11.23 56.30
C ASP A 102 15.55 10.70 55.81
N GLY A 103 15.77 9.39 55.95
CA GLY A 103 17.03 8.74 55.57
C GLY A 103 18.17 8.91 56.57
N VAL A 104 17.93 9.48 57.76
CA VAL A 104 18.91 9.60 58.84
C VAL A 104 18.65 8.53 59.90
N LYS A 105 19.67 7.68 60.17
CA LYS A 105 19.62 6.61 61.18
C LYS A 105 19.34 7.15 62.58
N THR A 106 18.47 6.48 63.32
CA THR A 106 18.21 6.68 64.75
C THR A 106 18.90 5.61 65.61
N ASP A 107 19.00 5.85 66.91
CA ASP A 107 19.49 4.85 67.88
C ASP A 107 18.41 3.84 68.31
N TYR A 108 17.21 3.90 67.71
CA TYR A 108 16.07 3.09 68.11
C TYR A 108 15.92 1.87 67.19
N PRO A 109 16.11 0.65 67.71
CA PRO A 109 15.90 -0.56 66.93
C PRO A 109 14.42 -0.70 66.57
N ALA A 110 14.16 -1.04 65.31
CA ALA A 110 12.84 -1.28 64.75
C ALA A 110 12.42 -2.75 64.82
N THR A 111 13.41 -3.64 64.91
CA THR A 111 13.24 -5.08 65.10
C THR A 111 14.19 -5.56 66.20
N GLY A 112 13.97 -6.75 66.75
CA GLY A 112 14.95 -7.39 67.64
C GLY A 112 16.34 -7.56 67.00
N PRO A 113 17.40 -7.76 67.81
CA PRO A 113 18.74 -7.96 67.29
C PRO A 113 18.77 -9.16 66.34
N LYS A 114 19.18 -8.93 65.08
CA LYS A 114 19.43 -9.97 64.08
C LYS A 114 20.53 -10.90 64.61
N GLY A 115 20.22 -12.18 64.82
CA GLY A 115 21.23 -13.17 65.17
C GLY A 115 22.26 -13.32 64.05
N ASP A 116 23.54 -13.39 64.40
CA ASP A 116 24.61 -13.64 63.42
C ASP A 116 24.37 -14.97 62.70
N GLN A 117 24.57 -14.99 61.37
CA GLN A 117 24.48 -16.19 60.55
C GLN A 117 25.56 -17.19 60.98
N GLY A 118 25.16 -18.36 61.46
CA GLY A 118 26.10 -19.41 61.88
C GLY A 118 26.91 -19.97 60.71
N ASP A 119 28.21 -20.14 60.90
CA ASP A 119 29.10 -20.81 59.95
C ASP A 119 28.64 -22.27 59.68
N PRO A 120 28.75 -22.79 58.44
CA PRO A 120 28.38 -24.17 58.13
C PRO A 120 29.22 -25.18 58.94
N GLY A 121 28.58 -26.05 59.70
CA GLY A 121 29.25 -27.01 60.56
C GLY A 121 29.92 -28.17 59.81
N THR A 122 31.17 -28.49 60.16
CA THR A 122 31.81 -29.78 59.86
C THR A 122 31.37 -30.85 60.87
N SER A 123 31.08 -32.07 60.40
CA SER A 123 30.57 -33.20 61.20
C SER A 123 31.48 -33.61 62.38
N GLY A 124 30.90 -33.72 63.58
CA GLY A 124 31.54 -34.34 64.75
C GLY A 124 30.59 -34.54 65.94
N ASN A 125 30.60 -35.76 66.49
CA ASN A 125 29.84 -36.38 67.60
C ASN A 125 28.99 -35.53 68.58
N PRO A 126 27.83 -36.07 69.05
CA PRO A 126 26.93 -35.38 69.97
C PRO A 126 27.50 -35.26 71.38
N GLY A 127 27.63 -34.01 71.85
CA GLY A 127 27.85 -33.67 73.26
C GLY A 127 26.52 -33.44 73.99
N THR A 128 26.50 -33.74 75.30
CA THR A 128 25.34 -33.57 76.20
C THR A 128 24.79 -32.14 76.23
N PRO A 129 23.45 -31.94 76.22
CA PRO A 129 22.83 -30.62 76.33
C PRO A 129 23.22 -29.88 77.62
N GLY A 130 23.65 -28.64 77.49
CA GLY A 130 23.79 -27.69 78.60
C GLY A 130 22.42 -27.17 79.06
N ALA A 131 22.33 -26.72 80.31
CA ALA A 131 21.11 -26.14 80.88
C ALA A 131 20.68 -24.85 80.14
N PRO A 132 19.37 -24.57 79.96
CA PRO A 132 18.89 -23.35 79.33
C PRO A 132 19.36 -22.11 80.10
N GLY A 133 19.95 -21.14 79.38
CA GLY A 133 20.22 -19.80 79.90
C GLY A 133 18.92 -18.99 80.04
N ALA A 134 18.90 -18.05 80.97
CA ALA A 134 17.73 -17.20 81.25
C ALA A 134 17.34 -16.34 80.03
N ASP A 135 16.05 -16.32 79.74
CA ASP A 135 15.40 -15.61 78.62
C ASP A 135 15.73 -14.11 78.64
N ALA A 136 16.46 -13.62 77.64
CA ALA A 136 16.67 -12.20 77.44
C ALA A 136 15.58 -11.67 76.49
N ASN A 137 14.66 -10.89 77.03
CA ASN A 137 13.60 -10.26 76.23
C ASN A 137 14.19 -9.32 75.16
N VAL A 138 13.61 -9.38 73.97
CA VAL A 138 13.85 -8.48 72.85
C VAL A 138 13.15 -7.16 73.10
N VAL A 139 13.82 -6.03 72.85
CA VAL A 139 13.24 -4.69 73.00
C VAL A 139 13.41 -3.91 71.70
N TYR A 140 12.32 -3.35 71.20
CA TYR A 140 12.31 -2.46 70.04
C TYR A 140 11.29 -1.33 70.22
N TYR A 141 11.31 -0.36 69.32
CA TYR A 141 10.42 0.81 69.36
C TYR A 141 9.52 0.83 68.14
N VAL A 142 8.28 1.30 68.29
CA VAL A 142 7.33 1.48 67.18
C VAL A 142 6.76 2.90 67.20
N PRO A 143 6.59 3.56 66.04
CA PRO A 143 6.00 4.89 66.02
C PRO A 143 4.50 4.77 66.25
N ASN A 144 3.94 5.59 67.16
CA ASN A 144 2.51 5.64 67.42
C ASN A 144 1.88 6.92 66.87
N ALA A 145 0.59 6.85 66.51
CA ALA A 145 -0.16 7.95 65.89
C ALA A 145 -0.10 9.26 66.70
N ASP A 146 0.08 9.21 68.02
CA ASP A 146 0.23 10.41 68.84
C ASP A 146 1.58 11.17 68.66
N GLY A 147 2.46 10.69 67.79
CA GLY A 147 3.75 11.32 67.47
C GLY A 147 4.91 10.87 68.36
N TYR A 148 4.71 9.85 69.20
CA TYR A 148 5.74 9.32 70.10
C TYR A 148 6.10 7.86 69.78
N TRP A 149 7.32 7.47 70.14
CA TRP A 149 7.76 6.08 70.10
C TRP A 149 7.14 5.31 71.27
N TYR A 150 6.65 4.11 71.00
CA TYR A 150 6.22 3.16 72.00
C TYR A 150 7.25 2.05 72.09
N LYS A 151 7.65 1.70 73.31
CA LYS A 151 8.60 0.62 73.57
C LYS A 151 7.85 -0.71 73.67
N VAL A 152 8.21 -1.64 72.80
CA VAL A 152 7.71 -3.02 72.80
C VAL A 152 8.78 -3.92 73.42
N THR A 153 8.34 -4.88 74.23
CA THR A 153 9.21 -5.90 74.83
C THR A 153 8.60 -7.25 74.51
N GLU A 154 9.38 -8.15 73.91
CA GLU A 154 8.97 -9.51 73.53
C GLU A 154 9.93 -10.52 74.14
N THR A 155 9.52 -11.78 74.26
CA THR A 155 10.43 -12.90 74.55
C THR A 155 11.33 -13.18 73.33
N GLN A 156 12.32 -14.06 73.49
CA GLN A 156 13.19 -14.45 72.38
C GLN A 156 12.45 -15.19 71.25
N ASP A 157 11.27 -15.74 71.57
CA ASP A 157 10.39 -16.44 70.61
C ASP A 157 9.33 -15.51 69.98
N GLY A 158 9.35 -14.21 70.29
CA GLY A 158 8.44 -13.21 69.71
C GLY A 158 7.12 -12.99 70.48
N GLU A 159 6.97 -13.57 71.68
CA GLU A 159 5.76 -13.38 72.48
C GLU A 159 5.78 -12.05 73.25
N PRO A 160 4.72 -11.22 73.21
CA PRO A 160 4.71 -9.92 73.87
C PRO A 160 4.78 -10.02 75.39
N VAL A 161 5.66 -9.22 76.00
CA VAL A 161 5.82 -9.10 77.45
C VAL A 161 5.11 -7.83 77.91
N GLY A 162 3.77 -7.90 77.93
CA GLY A 162 2.88 -6.79 78.27
C GLY A 162 2.66 -5.79 77.13
N ASP A 163 1.76 -4.83 77.35
CA ASP A 163 1.37 -3.85 76.33
C ASP A 163 2.51 -2.86 76.00
N PRO A 164 2.60 -2.37 74.75
CA PRO A 164 3.56 -1.33 74.36
C PRO A 164 3.49 -0.10 75.28
N VAL A 165 4.64 0.34 75.78
CA VAL A 165 4.73 1.46 76.72
C VAL A 165 5.10 2.74 75.99
N LYS A 166 4.24 3.76 76.03
CA LYS A 166 4.53 5.10 75.50
C LYS A 166 5.82 5.66 76.11
N THR A 167 6.66 6.25 75.28
CA THR A 167 7.88 6.94 75.73
C THR A 167 7.75 8.46 75.55
N ASP A 168 8.62 9.22 76.21
CA ASP A 168 8.72 10.68 76.02
C ASP A 168 9.50 11.05 74.74
N ILE A 169 9.81 10.08 73.88
CA ILE A 169 10.64 10.25 72.68
C ILE A 169 9.70 10.49 71.49
N SER A 170 9.72 11.69 70.93
CA SER A 170 8.93 12.03 69.74
C SER A 170 9.66 11.67 68.46
N TRP A 171 8.92 11.20 67.45
CA TRP A 171 9.42 10.97 66.09
C TRP A 171 8.95 12.03 65.08
N ILE A 172 8.09 12.96 65.50
CA ILE A 172 7.64 14.07 64.66
C ILE A 172 8.54 15.29 64.86
N ALA A 173 8.87 15.97 63.76
CA ALA A 173 9.74 17.14 63.79
C ALA A 173 9.06 18.41 64.35
N SER A 174 7.72 18.46 64.39
CA SER A 174 6.93 19.57 64.94
C SER A 174 5.64 19.07 65.57
N ALA A 175 5.15 19.74 66.62
CA ALA A 175 3.93 19.34 67.35
C ALA A 175 2.60 19.72 66.67
N GLU A 176 2.62 20.45 65.54
CA GLU A 176 1.43 21.01 64.88
C GLU A 176 1.09 20.32 63.54
N GLY A 177 1.49 19.06 63.34
CA GLY A 177 1.29 18.31 62.09
C GLY A 177 0.36 17.10 62.21
N VAL A 178 -0.25 16.69 61.10
CA VAL A 178 -0.99 15.42 61.00
C VAL A 178 0.02 14.27 60.94
N THR A 179 -0.18 13.27 61.79
CA THR A 179 0.55 12.00 61.74
C THR A 179 -0.27 10.95 61.00
N ALA A 180 0.42 10.02 60.32
CA ALA A 180 -0.19 8.84 59.74
C ALA A 180 0.64 7.61 60.13
N VAL A 181 0.05 6.70 60.88
CA VAL A 181 0.69 5.47 61.33
C VAL A 181 -0.13 4.29 60.84
N TRP A 182 0.52 3.39 60.11
CA TRP A 182 -0.09 2.12 59.73
C TRP A 182 -0.02 1.15 60.91
N ASP A 183 -1.17 0.89 61.51
CA ASP A 183 -1.36 -0.18 62.47
C ASP A 183 -1.53 -1.49 61.70
N LYS A 184 -0.42 -2.24 61.61
CA LYS A 184 -0.38 -3.54 60.92
C LYS A 184 -1.17 -4.62 61.64
N GLU A 185 -1.29 -4.52 62.96
CA GLU A 185 -1.94 -5.56 63.78
C GLU A 185 -3.46 -5.49 63.62
N ASN A 186 -4.02 -4.28 63.57
CA ASN A 186 -5.46 -4.08 63.40
C ASN A 186 -5.90 -3.75 61.96
N GLY A 187 -4.95 -3.70 60.99
CA GLY A 187 -5.24 -3.41 59.59
C GLY A 187 -5.79 -1.99 59.33
N GLN A 188 -5.35 -1.01 60.13
CA GLN A 188 -5.89 0.35 60.14
C GLN A 188 -4.81 1.40 59.83
N LEU A 189 -5.20 2.47 59.14
CA LEU A 189 -4.43 3.70 59.09
C LEU A 189 -4.93 4.64 60.19
N LEU A 190 -4.05 4.90 61.16
CA LEU A 190 -4.31 5.79 62.28
C LEU A 190 -3.79 7.19 61.94
N LEU A 191 -4.69 8.18 61.89
CA LEU A 191 -4.37 9.59 61.67
C LEU A 191 -4.58 10.39 62.95
N SER A 192 -3.61 11.19 63.38
CA SER A 192 -3.77 12.09 64.54
C SER A 192 -3.45 13.53 64.15
N GLY A 193 -4.04 14.50 64.86
CA GLY A 193 -3.88 15.93 64.54
C GLY A 193 -4.70 16.43 63.35
N VAL A 194 -5.70 15.65 62.89
CA VAL A 194 -6.62 16.03 61.82
C VAL A 194 -7.58 17.13 62.30
N GLU A 195 -7.61 18.27 61.62
CA GLU A 195 -8.48 19.40 61.98
C GLU A 195 -9.95 18.97 61.99
N GLY A 196 -10.66 19.25 63.10
CA GLY A 196 -12.07 18.88 63.28
C GLY A 196 -12.32 17.47 63.85
N VAL A 197 -11.28 16.67 64.10
CA VAL A 197 -11.39 15.36 64.76
C VAL A 197 -10.71 15.40 66.13
N GLU A 198 -11.46 15.14 67.21
CA GLU A 198 -10.86 14.94 68.54
C GLU A 198 -10.25 13.54 68.65
N GLY A 199 -8.92 13.46 68.76
CA GLY A 199 -8.17 12.21 68.95
C GLY A 199 -7.63 11.61 67.65
N THR A 200 -7.45 10.29 67.65
CA THR A 200 -6.91 9.54 66.49
C THR A 200 -8.07 8.98 65.64
N LEU A 201 -8.10 9.34 64.36
CA LEU A 201 -9.00 8.77 63.36
C LEU A 201 -8.43 7.44 62.86
N ALA A 202 -9.20 6.35 62.99
CA ALA A 202 -8.83 5.04 62.46
C ALA A 202 -9.57 4.75 61.14
N ILE A 203 -8.83 4.53 60.06
CA ILE A 203 -9.37 4.16 58.74
C ILE A 203 -9.04 2.68 58.49
N PRO A 204 -10.02 1.77 58.48
CA PRO A 204 -9.77 0.38 58.13
C PRO A 204 -9.33 0.27 56.66
N LEU A 205 -8.21 -0.43 56.42
CA LEU A 205 -7.63 -0.61 55.08
C LEU A 205 -8.19 -1.85 54.36
N TYR A 206 -8.67 -2.81 55.14
CA TYR A 206 -9.33 -4.03 54.69
C TYR A 206 -10.66 -4.19 55.44
N SER A 207 -11.51 -5.10 54.98
CA SER A 207 -12.70 -5.49 55.72
C SER A 207 -12.91 -7.00 55.65
N ALA A 208 -13.79 -7.55 56.48
CA ALA A 208 -14.11 -8.96 56.41
C ALA A 208 -14.65 -9.35 55.03
N LEU A 209 -14.31 -10.56 54.57
CA LEU A 209 -14.90 -11.17 53.39
C LEU A 209 -16.43 -11.23 53.56
N LYS A 210 -17.18 -10.83 52.53
CA LYS A 210 -18.65 -10.82 52.56
C LYS A 210 -19.27 -11.80 51.57
N SER A 211 -18.65 -11.98 50.41
CA SER A 211 -19.12 -12.92 49.41
C SER A 211 -18.02 -13.36 48.45
N LEU A 212 -18.22 -14.52 47.84
CA LEU A 212 -17.40 -15.08 46.77
C LEU A 212 -18.28 -15.30 45.55
N ALA A 213 -17.75 -15.04 44.35
CA ALA A 213 -18.44 -15.34 43.10
C ALA A 213 -17.49 -16.03 42.13
N PHE A 214 -17.92 -17.12 41.51
CA PHE A 214 -17.12 -17.79 40.48
C PHE A 214 -17.06 -16.93 39.22
N VAL A 215 -15.90 -16.88 38.57
CA VAL A 215 -15.69 -16.22 37.28
C VAL A 215 -15.50 -17.30 36.21
N PRO A 216 -16.58 -17.79 35.58
CA PRO A 216 -16.49 -18.87 34.60
C PRO A 216 -16.02 -18.40 33.23
N GLU A 217 -15.27 -19.25 32.54
CA GLU A 217 -14.98 -19.10 31.10
C GLU A 217 -16.13 -19.59 30.21
N VAL A 218 -16.81 -20.65 30.66
CA VAL A 218 -17.90 -21.33 29.93
C VAL A 218 -19.07 -21.59 30.86
N MET A 219 -20.29 -21.58 30.32
CA MET A 219 -21.53 -21.84 31.04
C MET A 219 -22.20 -23.13 30.54
N HIS A 220 -22.69 -23.96 31.47
CA HIS A 220 -23.52 -25.13 31.19
C HIS A 220 -24.79 -25.05 32.03
N ASP A 221 -25.96 -25.02 31.39
CA ASP A 221 -27.28 -24.90 32.04
C ASP A 221 -27.39 -23.75 33.08
N GLY A 222 -26.66 -22.65 32.84
CA GLY A 222 -26.66 -21.47 33.72
C GLY A 222 -25.69 -21.55 34.91
N LEU A 223 -24.89 -22.62 35.02
CA LEU A 223 -23.78 -22.75 35.96
C LEU A 223 -22.44 -22.56 35.24
N GLY A 224 -21.46 -21.99 35.93
CA GLY A 224 -20.09 -21.91 35.43
C GLY A 224 -19.43 -23.29 35.36
N VAL A 225 -18.59 -23.55 34.37
CA VAL A 225 -17.95 -24.86 34.17
C VAL A 225 -16.49 -24.86 34.62
N ILE A 226 -16.07 -25.94 35.29
CA ILE A 226 -14.67 -26.27 35.57
C ILE A 226 -14.33 -27.54 34.78
N ASP A 227 -13.43 -27.41 33.80
CA ASP A 227 -13.04 -28.50 32.91
C ASP A 227 -11.88 -29.33 33.47
N PHE A 228 -12.15 -30.63 33.64
CA PHE A 228 -11.15 -31.65 33.94
C PHE A 228 -10.94 -32.59 32.74
N TYR A 229 -9.70 -32.66 32.28
CA TYR A 229 -9.25 -33.51 31.20
C TYR A 229 -8.44 -34.69 31.75
N SER A 230 -8.90 -35.91 31.48
CA SER A 230 -8.20 -37.14 31.84
C SER A 230 -7.40 -37.66 30.66
N ILE A 231 -6.08 -37.67 30.79
CA ILE A 231 -5.15 -38.06 29.74
C ILE A 231 -4.85 -39.55 29.82
N TYR A 232 -4.89 -40.22 28.68
CA TYR A 232 -4.53 -41.62 28.53
C TYR A 232 -3.32 -41.77 27.61
N ASP A 233 -2.49 -42.77 27.91
CA ASP A 233 -1.35 -43.13 27.06
C ASP A 233 -1.80 -43.86 25.78
N LEU A 234 -0.87 -44.06 24.84
CA LEU A 234 -1.13 -44.78 23.58
C LEU A 234 -1.64 -46.23 23.77
N LYS A 235 -1.52 -46.79 24.97
CA LYS A 235 -2.00 -48.14 25.33
C LYS A 235 -3.35 -48.10 26.06
N GLY A 236 -3.94 -46.92 26.22
CA GLY A 236 -5.21 -46.71 26.91
C GLY A 236 -5.13 -46.74 28.44
N ALA A 237 -3.94 -46.63 29.03
CA ALA A 237 -3.78 -46.51 30.48
C ALA A 237 -3.81 -45.05 30.92
N PHE A 238 -4.51 -44.78 32.02
CA PHE A 238 -4.61 -43.44 32.62
C PHE A 238 -3.22 -42.88 32.97
N ALA A 239 -2.89 -41.68 32.49
CA ALA A 239 -1.60 -41.02 32.72
C ALA A 239 -1.69 -39.91 33.77
N ALA A 240 -2.66 -39.01 33.63
CA ALA A 240 -2.88 -37.90 34.54
C ALA A 240 -4.28 -37.30 34.34
N THR A 241 -4.73 -36.49 35.29
CA THR A 241 -5.77 -35.49 35.06
C THR A 241 -5.11 -34.11 35.15
N ASN A 242 -5.60 -33.13 34.38
CA ASN A 242 -5.11 -31.77 34.46
C ASN A 242 -5.43 -31.10 35.81
N ASN A 243 -4.72 -29.99 36.07
CA ASN A 243 -4.99 -29.13 37.21
C ASN A 243 -5.55 -27.78 36.72
N PRO A 244 -6.88 -27.63 36.55
CA PRO A 244 -7.45 -26.39 36.05
C PRO A 244 -7.21 -25.24 37.04
N GLU A 245 -6.94 -24.05 36.49
CA GLU A 245 -6.90 -22.81 37.26
C GLU A 245 -8.27 -22.13 37.18
N VAL A 246 -8.85 -21.82 38.33
CA VAL A 246 -10.20 -21.23 38.43
C VAL A 246 -10.14 -19.92 39.19
N THR A 247 -10.87 -18.92 38.71
CA THR A 247 -10.86 -17.58 39.31
C THR A 247 -12.15 -17.33 40.09
N TYR A 248 -11.99 -16.82 41.31
CA TYR A 248 -13.09 -16.34 42.15
C TYR A 248 -12.94 -14.86 42.44
N ARG A 249 -14.04 -14.11 42.36
CA ARG A 249 -14.09 -12.71 42.76
C ARG A 249 -14.35 -12.60 44.26
N VAL A 250 -13.50 -11.83 44.93
CA VAL A 250 -13.59 -11.55 46.37
C VAL A 250 -14.33 -10.24 46.57
N ASN A 251 -15.29 -10.21 47.51
CA ASN A 251 -16.06 -9.00 47.82
C ASN A 251 -16.05 -8.68 49.32
N PRO A 252 -15.60 -7.48 49.72
CA PRO A 252 -14.97 -6.47 48.84
C PRO A 252 -13.60 -6.91 48.33
N ALA A 253 -13.11 -6.28 47.25
CA ALA A 253 -11.86 -6.65 46.59
C ALA A 253 -10.61 -6.52 47.50
N ASN A 254 -10.71 -5.72 48.57
CA ASN A 254 -9.70 -5.55 49.61
C ASN A 254 -10.07 -6.32 50.90
N ALA A 255 -10.79 -7.44 50.79
CA ALA A 255 -11.08 -8.26 51.96
C ALA A 255 -9.78 -8.76 52.61
N ASP A 256 -9.76 -8.84 53.94
CA ASP A 256 -8.70 -9.56 54.65
C ASP A 256 -8.93 -11.06 54.48
N LEU A 257 -7.93 -11.74 53.91
CA LEU A 257 -7.95 -13.17 53.63
C LEU A 257 -7.00 -13.94 54.55
N SER A 258 -6.37 -13.27 55.52
CA SER A 258 -5.49 -13.91 56.48
C SER A 258 -6.29 -14.88 57.36
N GLY A 259 -5.78 -16.11 57.52
CA GLY A 259 -6.44 -17.15 58.32
C GLY A 259 -7.72 -17.75 57.72
N VAL A 260 -8.06 -17.45 56.46
CA VAL A 260 -9.16 -18.12 55.75
C VAL A 260 -8.74 -19.54 55.36
N GLU A 261 -9.52 -20.53 55.78
CA GLU A 261 -9.37 -21.90 55.31
C GLU A 261 -10.25 -22.11 54.07
N TRP A 262 -9.65 -22.59 52.98
CA TRP A 262 -10.33 -22.81 51.71
C TRP A 262 -10.60 -24.29 51.47
N ALA A 263 -11.83 -24.61 51.05
CA ALA A 263 -12.20 -25.96 50.67
C ALA A 263 -13.26 -25.94 49.55
N PHE A 264 -13.36 -27.03 48.80
CA PHE A 264 -14.50 -27.24 47.92
C PHE A 264 -15.55 -28.12 48.61
N ILE A 265 -16.80 -27.68 48.53
CA ILE A 265 -17.96 -28.54 48.83
C ILE A 265 -18.55 -29.02 47.51
N ASN A 266 -18.88 -30.30 47.42
CA ASN A 266 -19.44 -30.93 46.23
C ASN A 266 -20.78 -31.61 46.50
N ARG A 267 -21.62 -31.68 45.46
CA ARG A 267 -22.96 -32.28 45.53
C ARG A 267 -23.29 -33.05 44.26
N ASN A 268 -23.91 -34.22 44.44
CA ASN A 268 -24.49 -35.00 43.36
C ASN A 268 -26.01 -34.75 43.24
N VAL A 269 -26.49 -34.26 42.09
CA VAL A 269 -27.90 -33.88 41.88
C VAL A 269 -28.67 -35.03 41.21
N VAL A 270 -29.29 -35.91 42.03
CA VAL A 270 -30.00 -37.11 41.53
C VAL A 270 -31.52 -37.11 41.84
N THR A 271 -32.10 -35.94 42.13
CA THR A 271 -33.48 -35.71 42.65
C THR A 271 -33.67 -36.02 44.16
N LYS A 272 -33.87 -34.95 44.95
CA LYS A 272 -34.03 -34.87 46.43
C LYS A 272 -32.77 -35.13 47.30
N VAL A 273 -32.22 -34.02 47.80
CA VAL A 273 -31.27 -33.84 48.90
C VAL A 273 -30.25 -34.98 49.12
N ALA A 274 -29.25 -35.04 48.25
CA ALA A 274 -27.92 -35.47 48.68
C ALA A 274 -27.30 -34.35 49.53
N GLY A 275 -26.65 -34.69 50.64
CA GLY A 275 -25.90 -33.73 51.48
C GLY A 275 -24.58 -33.30 50.82
N ASP A 276 -23.92 -32.32 51.42
CA ASP A 276 -22.62 -31.84 50.95
C ASP A 276 -21.52 -32.87 51.25
N ALA A 277 -20.57 -33.01 50.33
CA ALA A 277 -19.36 -33.80 50.45
C ALA A 277 -18.14 -32.92 50.15
N THR A 278 -16.93 -33.40 50.43
CA THR A 278 -15.68 -32.62 50.29
C THR A 278 -14.54 -33.47 49.70
N ASP A 279 -14.88 -34.51 48.94
CA ASP A 279 -13.95 -35.58 48.54
C ASP A 279 -13.79 -35.73 47.02
N LEU A 280 -14.33 -34.77 46.25
CA LEU A 280 -14.27 -34.82 44.79
C LEU A 280 -13.05 -34.09 44.21
N ILE A 281 -12.85 -32.84 44.64
CA ILE A 281 -11.79 -31.95 44.18
C ILE A 281 -11.16 -31.24 45.38
N ASP A 282 -9.88 -30.92 45.24
CA ASP A 282 -9.07 -30.22 46.25
C ASP A 282 -8.34 -29.03 45.63
N ILE A 283 -7.85 -28.14 46.49
CA ILE A 283 -7.02 -27.00 46.13
C ILE A 283 -5.54 -27.42 46.22
N VAL A 284 -4.76 -27.01 45.22
CA VAL A 284 -3.31 -27.23 45.18
C VAL A 284 -2.61 -25.97 45.65
N GLY A 285 -1.98 -26.04 46.83
CA GLY A 285 -1.21 -24.91 47.38
C GLY A 285 -2.10 -23.77 47.90
N GLU A 286 -1.49 -22.61 48.07
CA GLU A 286 -2.19 -21.37 48.45
C GLU A 286 -2.71 -20.66 47.20
N PRO A 287 -3.88 -20.00 47.27
CA PRO A 287 -4.40 -19.24 46.14
C PRO A 287 -3.52 -18.05 45.76
N GLU A 288 -3.49 -17.73 44.46
CA GLU A 288 -2.71 -16.62 43.92
C GLU A 288 -3.58 -15.37 43.68
N ALA A 289 -3.03 -14.19 43.95
CA ALA A 289 -3.73 -12.93 43.70
C ALA A 289 -3.86 -12.67 42.19
N GLY A 290 -5.10 -12.58 41.70
CA GLY A 290 -5.41 -12.22 40.31
C GLY A 290 -5.67 -10.73 40.11
N GLU A 291 -6.08 -10.34 38.90
CA GLU A 291 -6.42 -8.95 38.61
C GLU A 291 -7.72 -8.49 39.29
N LYS A 292 -7.78 -7.21 39.70
CA LYS A 292 -9.01 -6.51 40.16
C LYS A 292 -9.78 -7.21 41.30
N GLY A 293 -9.08 -7.81 42.28
CA GLY A 293 -9.70 -8.49 43.42
C GLY A 293 -10.20 -9.92 43.10
N GLY A 294 -9.69 -10.51 42.02
CA GLY A 294 -9.79 -11.93 41.75
C GLY A 294 -8.76 -12.74 42.53
N LEU A 295 -9.10 -13.99 42.83
CA LEU A 295 -8.26 -14.96 43.51
C LEU A 295 -8.26 -16.25 42.68
N ILE A 296 -7.08 -16.72 42.29
CA ILE A 296 -6.87 -17.86 41.39
C ILE A 296 -6.56 -19.10 42.25
N PHE A 297 -7.29 -20.18 42.00
CA PHE A 297 -7.08 -21.46 42.65
C PHE A 297 -6.68 -22.50 41.60
N THR A 298 -5.57 -23.18 41.82
CA THR A 298 -5.26 -24.41 41.08
C THR A 298 -6.00 -25.57 41.72
N VAL A 299 -6.80 -26.30 40.95
CA VAL A 299 -7.66 -27.37 41.46
C VAL A 299 -7.13 -28.74 41.00
N THR A 300 -7.26 -29.76 41.84
CA THR A 300 -6.94 -31.16 41.51
C THR A 300 -8.10 -32.07 41.85
N ALA A 301 -8.19 -33.24 41.23
CA ALA A 301 -9.07 -34.32 41.70
C ALA A 301 -8.49 -34.95 42.99
N SER A 302 -9.36 -35.33 43.93
CA SER A 302 -8.97 -35.80 45.28
C SER A 302 -8.46 -37.26 45.33
N ASP A 303 -9.04 -38.17 44.55
CA ASP A 303 -8.70 -39.61 44.59
C ASP A 303 -7.64 -39.97 43.53
N ASP A 304 -6.38 -40.17 43.94
CA ASP A 304 -5.24 -40.45 43.05
C ASP A 304 -5.13 -39.49 41.84
N LYS A 305 -5.61 -38.25 41.99
CA LYS A 305 -5.75 -37.26 40.92
C LYS A 305 -6.60 -37.74 39.74
N LYS A 306 -7.62 -38.56 40.00
CA LYS A 306 -8.53 -39.08 38.99
C LYS A 306 -9.98 -38.88 39.43
N LEU A 307 -10.78 -38.25 38.57
CA LEU A 307 -12.22 -38.18 38.81
C LEU A 307 -12.85 -39.59 38.71
N PRO A 308 -13.81 -39.95 39.61
CA PRO A 308 -14.44 -41.26 39.64
C PRO A 308 -14.93 -41.76 38.27
N SER A 309 -14.93 -43.08 38.06
CA SER A 309 -15.39 -43.70 36.81
C SER A 309 -16.88 -43.50 36.54
N ASP A 310 -17.65 -43.34 37.61
CA ASP A 310 -19.12 -43.32 37.59
C ASP A 310 -19.66 -41.88 37.43
N PHE A 311 -18.77 -40.95 37.03
CA PHE A 311 -19.06 -39.56 36.70
C PHE A 311 -19.81 -39.50 35.36
N ASP A 312 -21.03 -40.03 35.35
CA ASP A 312 -21.87 -40.15 34.16
C ASP A 312 -22.81 -38.95 34.03
N LYS A 313 -23.09 -38.52 32.79
CA LYS A 313 -23.87 -37.30 32.46
C LYS A 313 -25.27 -37.20 33.10
N GLU A 314 -25.80 -38.29 33.65
CA GLU A 314 -27.10 -38.31 34.33
C GLU A 314 -27.03 -37.80 35.78
N ASN A 315 -25.83 -37.72 36.37
CA ASN A 315 -25.56 -37.20 37.71
C ASN A 315 -24.79 -35.88 37.59
N GLN A 316 -25.49 -34.73 37.59
CA GLN A 316 -24.82 -33.44 37.58
C GLN A 316 -24.06 -33.25 38.90
N VAL A 317 -22.73 -33.23 38.84
CA VAL A 317 -21.87 -32.95 39.99
C VAL A 317 -21.49 -31.49 39.97
N ILE A 318 -21.88 -30.79 41.03
CA ILE A 318 -21.65 -29.36 41.20
C ILE A 318 -20.77 -29.11 42.43
N VAL A 319 -19.94 -28.08 42.37
CA VAL A 319 -18.99 -27.68 43.42
C VAL A 319 -19.17 -26.20 43.77
N ALA A 320 -18.92 -25.82 45.01
CA ALA A 320 -18.82 -24.44 45.44
C ALA A 320 -17.57 -24.25 46.30
N LEU A 321 -16.90 -23.11 46.14
CA LEU A 321 -15.76 -22.73 46.98
C LEU A 321 -16.28 -22.25 48.33
N GLN A 322 -15.75 -22.82 49.40
CA GLN A 322 -16.00 -22.45 50.78
C GLN A 322 -14.78 -21.71 51.33
N ALA A 323 -15.04 -20.57 51.97
CA ALA A 323 -14.13 -19.87 52.86
C ALA A 323 -14.63 -20.02 54.30
N LEU A 324 -13.80 -20.57 55.18
CA LEU A 324 -14.06 -20.66 56.61
C LEU A 324 -13.12 -19.70 57.36
N LEU A 325 -13.70 -18.73 58.07
CA LEU A 325 -12.95 -17.76 58.87
C LEU A 325 -13.56 -17.69 60.27
N GLU A 326 -12.79 -18.07 61.29
CA GLU A 326 -13.21 -18.06 62.71
C GLU A 326 -14.58 -18.74 63.00
N GLY A 327 -14.96 -19.72 62.17
CA GLY A 327 -16.24 -20.44 62.27
C GLY A 327 -17.41 -19.80 61.52
N GLU A 328 -17.20 -18.68 60.83
CA GLU A 328 -18.13 -18.14 59.83
C GLU A 328 -17.83 -18.75 58.45
N GLU A 329 -18.89 -19.20 57.78
CA GLU A 329 -18.83 -19.88 56.49
C GLU A 329 -19.36 -18.97 55.37
N ILE A 330 -18.54 -18.76 54.35
CA ILE A 330 -18.91 -18.05 53.12
C ILE A 330 -18.74 -19.01 51.95
N VAL A 331 -19.83 -19.22 51.19
CA VAL A 331 -19.87 -20.15 50.07
C VAL A 331 -20.13 -19.39 48.78
N SER A 332 -19.42 -19.76 47.71
CA SER A 332 -19.63 -19.21 46.38
C SER A 332 -20.91 -19.73 45.70
N ASP A 333 -21.20 -19.20 44.50
CA ASP A 333 -22.11 -19.88 43.57
C ASP A 333 -21.60 -21.29 43.21
N TYR A 334 -22.54 -22.18 42.87
CA TYR A 334 -22.21 -23.52 42.40
C TYR A 334 -21.69 -23.50 40.95
N SER A 335 -20.72 -24.36 40.68
CA SER A 335 -20.07 -24.57 39.39
C SER A 335 -20.20 -26.03 38.99
N PHE A 336 -20.37 -26.30 37.70
CA PHE A 336 -20.44 -27.62 37.13
C PHE A 336 -19.03 -28.17 36.89
N VAL A 337 -18.74 -29.39 37.35
CA VAL A 337 -17.48 -30.08 37.04
C VAL A 337 -17.69 -30.92 35.80
N GLN A 338 -16.97 -30.60 34.73
CA GLN A 338 -17.03 -31.35 33.47
C GLN A 338 -15.79 -32.25 33.34
N LYS A 339 -16.01 -33.53 33.04
CA LYS A 339 -14.94 -34.49 32.78
C LYS A 339 -14.90 -34.86 31.30
N THR A 340 -13.71 -34.82 30.71
CA THR A 340 -13.45 -35.25 29.33
C THR A 340 -12.23 -36.17 29.28
N ASP A 341 -12.37 -37.36 28.68
CA ASP A 341 -11.26 -38.28 28.47
C ASP A 341 -10.56 -37.95 27.14
N LEU A 342 -9.23 -37.78 27.17
CA LEU A 342 -8.38 -37.46 26.01
C LEU A 342 -7.43 -38.62 25.70
N LYS A 343 -7.42 -39.06 24.45
CA LYS A 343 -6.70 -40.24 23.94
C LYS A 343 -6.04 -39.99 22.58
N ASP A 344 -6.40 -38.91 21.89
CA ASP A 344 -5.94 -38.60 20.54
C ASP A 344 -5.04 -37.35 20.59
N PHE A 345 -3.74 -37.59 20.46
CA PHE A 345 -2.71 -36.56 20.59
C PHE A 345 -1.76 -36.58 19.41
N ASP A 346 -1.43 -35.39 18.90
CA ASP A 346 -0.39 -35.18 17.90
C ASP A 346 0.76 -34.35 18.48
N ILE A 347 1.97 -34.56 17.96
CA ILE A 347 3.09 -33.64 18.16
C ILE A 347 3.13 -32.72 16.95
N ILE A 348 3.04 -31.42 17.19
CA ILE A 348 2.89 -30.38 16.17
C ILE A 348 4.07 -29.40 16.21
N ASN A 349 4.26 -28.65 15.13
CA ASN A 349 5.24 -27.57 15.08
C ASN A 349 4.76 -26.38 15.94
N LYS A 350 5.48 -26.15 17.04
CA LYS A 350 5.16 -25.11 18.04
C LYS A 350 5.19 -23.69 17.47
N ASP A 351 6.19 -23.38 16.65
CA ASP A 351 6.35 -22.05 16.07
C ASP A 351 5.19 -21.72 15.13
N LYS A 352 4.81 -22.68 14.27
CA LYS A 352 3.63 -22.53 13.41
C LYS A 352 2.35 -22.33 14.23
N TYR A 353 2.22 -23.05 15.35
CA TYR A 353 1.05 -22.91 16.22
C TYR A 353 0.95 -21.53 16.87
N TYR A 354 2.00 -21.03 17.51
CA TYR A 354 1.92 -19.76 18.25
C TYR A 354 2.14 -18.52 17.37
N ALA A 355 3.00 -18.59 16.35
CA ALA A 355 3.29 -17.45 15.48
C ALA A 355 2.19 -17.21 14.43
N GLU A 356 1.57 -18.28 13.91
CA GLU A 356 0.59 -18.19 12.80
C GLU A 356 -0.87 -18.32 13.27
N LYS A 357 -1.21 -17.82 14.46
CA LYS A 357 -2.59 -17.80 14.99
C LYS A 357 -3.23 -19.19 15.15
N LYS A 358 -2.54 -20.12 15.81
CA LYS A 358 -2.98 -21.49 16.12
C LYS A 358 -3.16 -22.40 14.89
N VAL A 359 -2.33 -22.22 13.86
CA VAL A 359 -2.26 -23.16 12.73
C VAL A 359 -1.63 -24.47 13.19
N VAL A 360 -2.38 -25.57 13.04
CA VAL A 360 -1.95 -26.90 13.47
C VAL A 360 -1.22 -27.59 12.32
N VAL A 361 0.11 -27.72 12.45
CA VAL A 361 0.95 -28.48 11.52
C VAL A 361 1.52 -29.70 12.25
N PRO A 362 0.88 -30.88 12.13
CA PRO A 362 1.36 -32.10 12.77
C PRO A 362 2.60 -32.63 12.08
N PHE A 363 3.58 -33.09 12.87
CA PHE A 363 4.67 -33.90 12.35
C PHE A 363 4.16 -35.30 11.98
N THR A 364 4.90 -36.01 11.13
CA THR A 364 4.49 -37.35 10.70
C THR A 364 4.36 -38.30 11.90
N GLN A 365 3.16 -38.86 12.12
CA GLN A 365 2.90 -39.73 13.27
C GLN A 365 3.85 -40.93 13.32
N GLY A 366 4.26 -41.29 14.53
CA GLY A 366 5.03 -42.50 14.80
C GLY A 366 4.15 -43.75 14.71
N THR A 367 4.79 -44.92 14.65
CA THR A 367 4.10 -46.22 14.63
C THR A 367 4.20 -46.96 15.96
N GLY A 368 4.65 -46.30 17.04
CA GLY A 368 4.95 -46.94 18.33
C GLY A 368 6.11 -47.96 18.26
N SER A 369 6.93 -47.88 17.22
CA SER A 369 7.91 -48.87 16.78
C SER A 369 9.15 -48.15 16.24
N ASP A 370 10.34 -48.47 16.75
CA ASP A 370 11.62 -47.91 16.31
C ASP A 370 12.20 -48.63 15.07
N LYS A 371 11.37 -49.39 14.35
CA LYS A 371 11.80 -50.28 13.27
C LYS A 371 11.91 -49.56 11.94
N VAL A 372 13.01 -49.84 11.22
CA VAL A 372 13.34 -49.26 9.91
C VAL A 372 12.22 -49.38 8.86
N ALA A 373 11.43 -50.45 8.90
CA ALA A 373 10.36 -50.68 7.92
C ALA A 373 9.20 -49.66 8.00
N ASP A 374 9.14 -48.87 9.08
CA ASP A 374 8.05 -47.94 9.38
C ASP A 374 8.48 -46.47 9.23
N TYR A 375 9.69 -46.19 8.73
CA TYR A 375 10.19 -44.82 8.56
C TYR A 375 9.55 -44.11 7.36
N PRO A 376 9.37 -42.78 7.42
CA PRO A 376 8.93 -41.98 6.27
C PRO A 376 9.84 -42.17 5.06
N ALA A 377 9.26 -42.16 3.86
CA ALA A 377 10.01 -42.32 2.61
C ALA A 377 11.10 -41.23 2.43
N LEU A 378 12.14 -41.52 1.64
CA LEU A 378 13.25 -40.59 1.42
C LEU A 378 12.87 -39.30 0.69
N ASP A 379 11.81 -39.32 -0.11
CA ASP A 379 11.24 -38.17 -0.81
C ASP A 379 10.27 -37.34 0.06
N TYR A 380 10.01 -37.78 1.31
CA TYR A 380 9.29 -37.00 2.31
C TYR A 380 9.96 -35.63 2.51
N ALA A 381 9.18 -34.56 2.52
CA ALA A 381 9.68 -33.21 2.73
C ALA A 381 10.36 -33.10 4.12
N ALA A 382 11.36 -32.23 4.25
CA ALA A 382 11.95 -31.96 5.54
C ALA A 382 10.97 -31.14 6.41
N ASP A 383 10.88 -31.49 7.69
CA ASP A 383 10.05 -30.82 8.68
C ASP A 383 10.75 -29.58 9.26
N LEU A 384 12.08 -29.65 9.40
CA LEU A 384 12.93 -28.60 9.96
C LEU A 384 14.22 -28.45 9.15
N ASN A 385 14.81 -27.26 9.22
CA ASN A 385 16.12 -26.97 8.63
C ASN A 385 17.16 -26.74 9.73
N MET A 386 18.37 -27.27 9.52
CA MET A 386 19.52 -27.04 10.39
C MET A 386 20.68 -26.48 9.57
N ASN A 387 21.17 -25.29 9.93
CA ASN A 387 22.40 -24.77 9.34
C ASN A 387 23.58 -25.68 9.73
N TYR A 388 24.39 -26.08 8.75
CA TYR A 388 25.53 -26.99 8.94
C TYR A 388 26.60 -26.52 9.96
N LYS A 389 26.66 -25.22 10.28
CA LYS A 389 27.59 -24.64 11.27
C LYS A 389 26.99 -24.54 12.67
N GLU A 390 25.68 -24.67 12.79
CA GLU A 390 24.95 -24.41 14.02
C GLU A 390 24.39 -25.71 14.61
N THR A 391 23.65 -25.55 15.70
CA THR A 391 22.96 -26.64 16.39
C THR A 391 21.47 -26.34 16.40
N LEU A 392 20.64 -27.38 16.37
CA LEU A 392 19.19 -27.26 16.40
C LEU A 392 18.64 -27.94 17.67
N ASP A 393 18.06 -27.17 18.60
CA ASP A 393 17.34 -27.75 19.74
C ASP A 393 15.94 -28.16 19.29
N ILE A 394 15.71 -29.47 19.22
CA ILE A 394 14.46 -30.00 18.70
C ILE A 394 13.29 -29.66 19.62
N ASN A 395 13.50 -29.57 20.95
CA ASN A 395 12.42 -29.33 21.90
C ASN A 395 11.79 -27.95 21.75
N GLU A 396 12.51 -26.98 21.20
CA GLU A 396 11.97 -25.63 20.94
C GLU A 396 10.84 -25.65 19.92
N TYR A 397 10.80 -26.66 19.04
CA TYR A 397 9.81 -26.79 17.96
C TYR A 397 8.63 -27.72 18.30
N LEU A 398 8.61 -28.36 19.46
CA LEU A 398 7.61 -29.36 19.81
C LEU A 398 6.49 -28.77 20.67
N GLU A 399 5.25 -29.06 20.28
CA GLU A 399 4.07 -28.86 21.12
C GLU A 399 3.17 -30.09 21.00
N THR A 400 2.48 -30.48 22.08
CA THR A 400 1.55 -31.63 22.04
C THR A 400 0.12 -31.11 22.01
N TYR A 401 -0.61 -31.53 20.99
CA TYR A 401 -1.95 -31.07 20.70
C TYR A 401 -2.96 -32.17 20.99
N ALA A 402 -4.02 -31.85 21.73
CA ALA A 402 -5.12 -32.75 22.02
C ALA A 402 -6.26 -32.54 21.02
N ASN A 403 -6.42 -33.49 20.11
CA ASN A 403 -7.36 -33.39 18.99
C ASN A 403 -8.83 -33.32 19.45
N GLU A 404 -9.19 -33.98 20.55
CA GLU A 404 -10.60 -34.01 21.00
C GLU A 404 -11.11 -32.68 21.57
N VAL A 405 -10.22 -31.78 21.98
CA VAL A 405 -10.55 -30.48 22.59
C VAL A 405 -9.99 -29.29 21.82
N SER A 406 -9.23 -29.55 20.76
CA SER A 406 -8.60 -28.55 19.90
C SER A 406 -7.72 -27.55 20.65
N LYS A 407 -6.93 -28.04 21.62
CA LYS A 407 -6.03 -27.24 22.46
C LYS A 407 -4.68 -27.93 22.59
N SER A 408 -3.62 -27.15 22.75
CA SER A 408 -2.33 -27.68 23.22
C SER A 408 -2.43 -28.15 24.68
N LEU A 409 -1.57 -29.07 25.09
CA LEU A 409 -1.54 -29.56 26.47
C LEU A 409 -1.27 -28.43 27.49
N PRO A 410 -0.34 -27.48 27.26
CA PRO A 410 -0.15 -26.36 28.16
C PRO A 410 -1.40 -25.49 28.35
N GLU A 411 -2.22 -25.30 27.32
CA GLU A 411 -3.49 -24.54 27.40
C GLU A 411 -4.57 -25.22 28.23
N ILE A 412 -4.41 -26.51 28.55
CA ILE A 412 -5.28 -27.24 29.46
C ILE A 412 -4.58 -27.57 30.79
N SER A 413 -3.51 -26.83 31.12
CA SER A 413 -2.72 -26.97 32.36
C SER A 413 -2.05 -28.33 32.52
N VAL A 414 -1.49 -28.85 31.42
CA VAL A 414 -0.71 -30.09 31.39
C VAL A 414 0.62 -29.83 30.69
N ALA A 415 1.72 -30.06 31.39
CA ALA A 415 3.06 -29.96 30.80
C ALA A 415 3.53 -31.34 30.29
N PRO A 416 3.68 -31.54 28.96
CA PRO A 416 4.34 -32.72 28.43
C PRO A 416 5.86 -32.62 28.62
N THR A 417 6.52 -33.77 28.54
CA THR A 417 7.98 -33.90 28.42
C THR A 417 8.31 -34.66 27.15
N TYR A 418 9.37 -34.28 26.46
CA TYR A 418 9.77 -34.91 25.20
C TYR A 418 11.02 -35.76 25.38
N LYS A 419 11.09 -36.86 24.62
CA LYS A 419 12.32 -37.63 24.39
C LYS A 419 12.56 -37.74 22.90
N VAL A 420 13.74 -37.30 22.48
CA VAL A 420 14.16 -37.29 21.08
C VAL A 420 15.22 -38.37 20.89
N PHE A 421 15.07 -39.14 19.82
CA PHE A 421 15.99 -40.22 19.45
C PHE A 421 16.43 -40.03 18.01
N LEU A 422 17.72 -40.30 17.75
CA LEU A 422 18.19 -40.49 16.40
C LEU A 422 17.81 -41.92 15.97
N VAL A 423 17.09 -42.07 14.85
CA VAL A 423 16.75 -43.41 14.37
C VAL A 423 18.01 -44.20 14.03
N LYS A 424 17.95 -45.54 14.12
CA LYS A 424 19.14 -46.39 14.00
C LYS A 424 19.79 -46.33 12.61
N GLU A 425 18.97 -46.36 11.57
CA GLU A 425 19.43 -46.45 10.18
C GLU A 425 18.41 -45.84 9.23
N TYR A 426 18.78 -44.76 8.55
CA TYR A 426 17.95 -44.13 7.52
C TYR A 426 18.77 -44.02 6.24
N LEU A 427 18.68 -45.03 5.38
CA LEU A 427 19.51 -45.15 4.18
C LEU A 427 19.04 -44.19 3.09
N GLY A 428 19.97 -43.66 2.30
CA GLY A 428 19.70 -42.84 1.12
C GLY A 428 19.23 -43.66 -0.08
N GLU A 429 19.06 -43.01 -1.24
CA GLU A 429 18.51 -43.65 -2.46
C GLU A 429 19.37 -44.81 -2.99
N ASP A 430 20.64 -44.85 -2.59
CA ASP A 430 21.59 -45.89 -2.94
C ASP A 430 21.45 -47.17 -2.08
N ASP A 431 20.56 -47.17 -1.08
CA ASP A 431 20.45 -48.20 -0.03
C ASP A 431 21.79 -48.50 0.70
N GLU A 432 22.74 -47.56 0.66
CA GLU A 432 24.08 -47.72 1.25
C GLU A 432 24.40 -46.62 2.27
N THR A 433 24.09 -45.37 1.95
CA THR A 433 24.49 -44.22 2.76
C THR A 433 23.49 -43.94 3.88
N ASN A 434 23.82 -44.30 5.12
CA ASN A 434 23.00 -43.96 6.29
C ASN A 434 23.06 -42.44 6.59
N GLN A 435 21.95 -41.71 6.46
CA GLN A 435 21.87 -40.26 6.71
C GLN A 435 22.21 -39.90 8.18
N GLN A 436 22.00 -40.84 9.10
CA GLN A 436 22.19 -40.62 10.54
C GLN A 436 23.66 -40.41 10.93
N GLN A 437 24.60 -40.92 10.13
CA GLN A 437 26.04 -40.81 10.44
C GLN A 437 26.57 -39.36 10.35
N PHE A 438 25.84 -38.48 9.65
CA PHE A 438 26.21 -37.08 9.44
C PHE A 438 25.87 -36.18 10.63
N VAL A 439 25.13 -36.66 11.62
CA VAL A 439 24.70 -35.89 12.78
C VAL A 439 24.97 -36.61 14.10
N VAL A 440 24.99 -35.84 15.18
CA VAL A 440 24.96 -36.33 16.56
C VAL A 440 23.84 -35.62 17.30
N LEU A 441 23.15 -36.38 18.15
CA LEU A 441 22.08 -35.89 19.02
C LEU A 441 22.57 -35.96 20.48
N SER A 442 22.45 -34.85 21.22
CA SER A 442 22.75 -34.82 22.66
C SER A 442 21.63 -35.47 23.49
N GLU A 443 21.90 -35.76 24.76
CA GLU A 443 20.87 -36.27 25.69
C GLU A 443 19.72 -35.26 25.91
N ASP A 444 20.01 -33.97 25.76
CA ASP A 444 19.04 -32.89 25.92
C ASP A 444 18.21 -32.64 24.64
N GLY A 445 18.45 -33.36 23.55
CA GLY A 445 17.69 -33.22 22.30
C GLY A 445 18.25 -32.19 21.30
N VAL A 446 19.51 -31.78 21.45
CA VAL A 446 20.17 -30.85 20.54
C VAL A 446 20.89 -31.61 19.42
N LEU A 447 20.52 -31.32 18.17
CA LEU A 447 21.09 -31.90 16.97
C LEU A 447 22.26 -31.04 16.45
N SER A 448 23.33 -31.68 15.98
CA SER A 448 24.46 -31.00 15.35
C SER A 448 25.18 -31.90 14.34
N VAL A 449 25.99 -31.32 13.46
CA VAL A 449 26.79 -32.08 12.48
C VAL A 449 27.88 -32.92 13.18
N ASN A 450 27.99 -34.18 12.79
CA ASN A 450 28.95 -35.13 13.36
C ASN A 450 30.39 -34.85 12.91
N SER A 451 31.05 -33.96 13.66
CA SER A 451 32.44 -33.57 13.40
C SER A 451 33.46 -34.71 13.57
N SER A 452 33.08 -35.82 14.23
CA SER A 452 33.95 -37.00 14.36
C SER A 452 33.91 -37.90 13.12
N PHE A 453 32.81 -37.86 12.36
CA PHE A 453 32.67 -38.59 11.11
C PHE A 453 33.20 -37.78 9.92
N ILE A 454 32.89 -36.48 9.88
CA ILE A 454 33.35 -35.56 8.84
C ILE A 454 34.11 -34.38 9.46
N SER A 455 35.40 -34.27 9.13
CA SER A 455 36.28 -33.22 9.68
C SER A 455 35.94 -31.80 9.22
N ASN A 456 35.20 -31.67 8.13
CA ASN A 456 34.58 -30.42 7.66
C ASN A 456 33.07 -30.67 7.69
N PRO A 457 32.24 -29.80 8.31
CA PRO A 457 30.79 -30.00 8.36
C PRO A 457 30.08 -29.72 7.03
N ARG A 458 30.68 -28.96 6.10
CA ARG A 458 30.06 -28.56 4.83
C ARG A 458 29.53 -29.72 3.95
N PRO A 459 30.19 -30.90 3.86
CA PRO A 459 29.67 -32.07 3.13
C PRO A 459 28.38 -32.68 3.71
N ALA A 460 27.92 -32.22 4.88
CA ALA A 460 26.63 -32.57 5.43
C ALA A 460 25.46 -31.83 4.76
N ILE A 461 25.72 -30.73 4.03
CA ILE A 461 24.68 -29.98 3.32
C ILE A 461 23.94 -30.91 2.34
N GLY A 462 22.62 -30.85 2.35
CA GLY A 462 21.73 -31.70 1.56
C GLY A 462 21.44 -33.08 2.18
N ARG A 463 22.07 -33.44 3.31
CA ARG A 463 21.72 -34.65 4.07
C ARG A 463 20.44 -34.44 4.86
N THR A 464 19.67 -35.50 5.01
CA THR A 464 18.35 -35.44 5.66
C THR A 464 18.20 -36.48 6.77
N PRO A 465 18.84 -36.30 7.95
CA PRO A 465 18.65 -37.21 9.07
C PRO A 465 17.21 -37.22 9.58
N LEU A 466 16.82 -38.35 10.19
CA LEU A 466 15.48 -38.58 10.71
C LEU A 466 15.51 -38.78 12.24
N LEU A 467 14.63 -38.10 12.95
CA LEU A 467 14.46 -38.20 14.39
C LEU A 467 13.14 -38.91 14.71
N TYR A 468 13.09 -39.58 15.86
CA TYR A 468 11.88 -40.12 16.45
C TYR A 468 11.66 -39.46 17.80
N VAL A 469 10.46 -38.94 18.03
CA VAL A 469 10.12 -38.14 19.21
C VAL A 469 8.95 -38.78 19.95
N GLN A 470 9.02 -38.79 21.27
CA GLN A 470 7.95 -39.25 22.16
C GLN A 470 7.53 -38.13 23.11
N SER A 471 6.24 -37.80 23.11
CA SER A 471 5.63 -36.93 24.12
C SER A 471 5.12 -37.76 25.29
N MET A 472 5.44 -37.34 26.50
CA MET A 472 5.09 -38.06 27.73
C MET A 472 4.47 -37.16 28.79
N VAL A 473 3.50 -37.71 29.51
CA VAL A 473 2.91 -37.12 30.72
C VAL A 473 3.08 -38.12 31.85
N ASN A 474 3.66 -37.67 32.98
CA ASN A 474 3.99 -38.52 34.14
C ASN A 474 4.74 -39.83 33.76
N GLY A 475 5.66 -39.73 32.79
CA GLY A 475 6.47 -40.86 32.33
C GLY A 475 5.75 -41.88 31.43
N LYS A 476 4.50 -41.62 31.01
CA LYS A 476 3.77 -42.43 30.03
C LYS A 476 3.72 -41.75 28.67
N ILE A 477 3.92 -42.52 27.59
CA ILE A 477 3.96 -42.00 26.22
C ILE A 477 2.54 -41.82 25.70
N ILE A 478 2.19 -40.59 25.35
CA ILE A 478 0.84 -40.21 24.91
C ILE A 478 0.77 -39.94 23.40
N ALA A 479 1.90 -39.57 22.78
CA ALA A 479 2.03 -39.36 21.34
C ALA A 479 3.47 -39.63 20.90
N ASP A 480 3.66 -39.98 19.64
CA ASP A 480 4.96 -40.11 19.01
C ASP A 480 4.96 -39.61 17.55
N CYS A 481 6.10 -39.15 17.06
CA CYS A 481 6.26 -38.68 15.68
C CYS A 481 7.67 -38.91 15.13
N TYR A 482 7.80 -38.78 13.83
CA TYR A 482 9.06 -38.64 13.12
C TYR A 482 9.27 -37.19 12.69
N ILE A 483 10.52 -36.71 12.76
CA ILE A 483 10.93 -35.38 12.30
C ILE A 483 12.14 -35.54 11.38
N LYS A 484 11.99 -35.16 10.11
CA LYS A 484 13.07 -35.11 9.13
C LYS A 484 13.70 -33.74 9.13
N VAL A 485 15.02 -33.69 9.31
CA VAL A 485 15.77 -32.42 9.31
C VAL A 485 16.58 -32.33 8.04
N GLN A 486 16.54 -31.22 7.31
CA GLN A 486 17.45 -30.95 6.19
C GLN A 486 18.63 -30.09 6.67
N ILE A 487 19.84 -30.50 6.31
CA ILE A 487 21.04 -29.70 6.58
C ILE A 487 21.28 -28.72 5.44
N VAL A 488 21.34 -27.43 5.75
CA VAL A 488 21.38 -26.34 4.78
C VAL A 488 22.63 -25.45 4.95
N ASP A 489 22.99 -24.68 3.92
CA ASP A 489 24.07 -23.68 3.96
C ASP A 489 23.57 -22.35 4.56
N ASP A 490 24.49 -21.44 4.87
CA ASP A 490 24.18 -20.09 5.40
C ASP A 490 23.33 -19.26 4.43
N GLU A 491 23.44 -19.54 3.14
CA GLU A 491 22.71 -18.85 2.10
C GLU A 491 21.28 -19.36 1.96
N TYR A 492 20.87 -20.47 2.59
CA TYR A 492 19.53 -21.02 2.43
C TYR A 492 18.46 -20.09 3.01
N SER A 493 17.34 -19.97 2.30
CA SER A 493 16.14 -19.24 2.68
C SER A 493 14.93 -20.17 2.70
N GLU A 494 14.03 -20.01 3.68
CA GLU A 494 12.77 -20.78 3.71
C GLU A 494 11.85 -20.44 2.51
N GLU A 495 11.93 -19.20 2.02
CA GLU A 495 11.23 -18.75 0.81
C GLU A 495 12.17 -18.78 -0.41
N PRO A 496 11.65 -19.06 -1.63
CA PRO A 496 12.42 -18.95 -2.86
C PRO A 496 13.01 -17.55 -3.01
N LYS A 497 14.28 -17.46 -3.38
CA LYS A 497 15.00 -16.18 -3.51
C LYS A 497 14.59 -15.38 -4.75
N GLY A 498 13.90 -16.00 -5.70
CA GLY A 498 13.45 -15.39 -6.93
C GLY A 498 14.61 -15.10 -7.90
N GLU A 499 14.35 -14.21 -8.84
CA GLU A 499 15.29 -13.83 -9.89
C GLU A 499 16.12 -12.58 -9.53
N LYS A 500 17.33 -12.51 -10.06
CA LYS A 500 18.18 -11.32 -9.99
C LYS A 500 18.78 -10.99 -11.35
N ILE A 501 18.71 -9.73 -11.75
CA ILE A 501 19.37 -9.26 -12.98
C ILE A 501 20.86 -9.06 -12.70
N PHE A 502 21.70 -9.78 -13.44
CA PHE A 502 23.16 -9.67 -13.34
C PHE A 502 23.76 -8.77 -14.41
N LYS A 503 23.14 -8.70 -15.59
CA LYS A 503 23.65 -7.93 -16.73
C LYS A 503 22.50 -7.34 -17.54
N THR A 504 22.69 -6.09 -17.98
CA THR A 504 21.90 -5.46 -19.04
C THR A 504 22.82 -5.10 -20.20
N ILE A 505 22.43 -5.48 -21.42
CA ILE A 505 23.13 -5.17 -22.68
C ILE A 505 22.20 -4.27 -23.49
N THR A 506 22.69 -3.12 -23.94
CA THR A 506 21.88 -2.13 -24.66
C THR A 506 22.37 -1.92 -26.09
N GLY A 507 21.43 -1.79 -27.03
CA GLY A 507 21.68 -1.54 -28.45
C GLY A 507 20.84 -0.40 -29.01
N SER A 508 21.40 0.36 -29.94
CA SER A 508 20.65 1.35 -30.71
C SER A 508 21.03 1.20 -32.18
N PHE A 509 20.02 1.04 -33.03
CA PHE A 509 20.19 0.68 -34.44
C PHE A 509 19.44 1.67 -35.33
N ASP A 510 20.09 2.15 -36.39
CA ASP A 510 19.39 2.84 -37.47
C ASP A 510 18.78 1.79 -38.41
N TYR A 511 17.47 1.85 -38.62
CA TYR A 511 16.76 0.93 -39.50
C TYR A 511 17.37 0.89 -40.90
N ASN A 512 17.92 2.00 -41.41
CA ASN A 512 18.54 2.04 -42.73
C ASN A 512 19.87 1.28 -42.81
N GLU A 513 20.54 1.08 -41.67
CA GLU A 513 21.87 0.47 -41.59
C GLU A 513 21.83 -1.02 -41.22
N ILE A 514 20.70 -1.53 -40.72
CA ILE A 514 20.55 -2.96 -40.38
C ILE A 514 20.83 -3.82 -41.61
N ASP A 515 21.76 -4.77 -41.50
CA ASP A 515 22.04 -5.69 -42.60
C ASP A 515 20.78 -6.49 -42.99
N PRO A 516 20.35 -6.45 -44.27
CA PRO A 516 19.09 -7.07 -44.70
C PRO A 516 19.13 -8.61 -44.71
N VAL A 517 20.32 -9.22 -44.60
CA VAL A 517 20.52 -10.67 -44.60
C VAL A 517 20.83 -11.17 -43.21
N ASP A 518 21.82 -10.55 -42.55
CA ASP A 518 22.37 -11.03 -41.29
C ASP A 518 21.77 -10.32 -40.06
N GLY A 519 21.16 -9.15 -40.23
CA GLY A 519 20.68 -8.31 -39.13
C GLY A 519 21.81 -7.79 -38.24
N GLU A 520 21.43 -7.26 -37.08
CA GLU A 520 22.34 -6.75 -36.06
C GLU A 520 22.28 -7.59 -34.78
N ASP A 521 23.43 -7.85 -34.18
CA ASP A 521 23.54 -8.72 -33.01
C ASP A 521 23.80 -7.92 -31.71
N LEU A 522 23.02 -8.24 -30.69
CA LEU A 522 23.37 -8.01 -29.29
C LEU A 522 23.80 -9.33 -28.66
N VAL A 523 25.02 -9.37 -28.14
CA VAL A 523 25.62 -10.61 -27.64
C VAL A 523 26.01 -10.48 -26.17
N LEU A 524 25.74 -11.53 -25.41
CA LEU A 524 26.39 -11.76 -24.12
C LEU A 524 27.60 -12.66 -24.40
N GLU A 525 28.80 -12.12 -24.22
CA GLU A 525 30.02 -12.88 -24.44
C GLU A 525 30.37 -13.73 -23.22
N TRP A 526 31.14 -14.80 -23.44
CA TRP A 526 31.65 -15.61 -22.32
C TRP A 526 32.60 -14.83 -21.41
N GLU A 527 33.20 -13.74 -21.88
CA GLU A 527 33.96 -12.82 -21.03
C GLU A 527 33.08 -12.14 -19.99
N ASP A 528 31.88 -11.66 -20.37
CA ASP A 528 30.91 -11.06 -19.44
C ASP A 528 30.38 -12.09 -18.44
N ILE A 529 30.08 -13.31 -18.88
CA ILE A 529 29.65 -14.38 -17.96
C ILE A 529 30.71 -14.65 -16.91
N ASN A 530 31.97 -14.77 -17.32
CA ASN A 530 33.06 -15.05 -16.39
C ASN A 530 33.32 -13.90 -15.42
N SER A 531 33.27 -12.65 -15.90
CA SER A 531 33.67 -11.47 -15.12
C SER A 531 32.55 -10.84 -14.29
N GLU A 532 31.28 -11.00 -14.69
CA GLU A 532 30.13 -10.34 -14.03
C GLU A 532 29.16 -11.32 -13.38
N ILE A 533 28.92 -12.49 -13.98
CA ILE A 533 27.96 -13.47 -13.44
C ILE A 533 28.67 -14.45 -12.50
N LEU A 534 29.61 -15.24 -13.03
CA LEU A 534 30.32 -16.27 -12.27
C LEU A 534 31.17 -15.68 -11.15
N ALA A 535 31.83 -14.54 -11.40
CA ALA A 535 32.58 -13.83 -10.37
C ALA A 535 31.68 -13.30 -9.24
N ALA A 536 30.48 -12.79 -9.56
CA ALA A 536 29.53 -12.31 -8.56
C ALA A 536 28.91 -13.46 -7.73
N LEU A 537 28.72 -14.62 -8.36
CA LEU A 537 28.29 -15.85 -7.68
C LEU A 537 29.44 -16.57 -6.95
N GLY A 538 30.70 -16.23 -7.24
CA GLY A 538 31.88 -16.90 -6.70
C GLY A 538 32.05 -18.34 -7.20
N LEU A 539 31.57 -18.66 -8.40
CA LEU A 539 31.53 -20.02 -8.95
C LEU A 539 32.48 -20.21 -10.13
N SER A 540 33.00 -21.42 -10.30
CA SER A 540 33.52 -21.85 -11.60
C SER A 540 32.36 -22.26 -12.52
N TYR A 541 32.57 -22.30 -13.84
CA TYR A 541 31.50 -22.73 -14.75
C TYR A 541 30.97 -24.15 -14.45
N PRO A 542 31.81 -25.17 -14.17
CA PRO A 542 31.32 -26.48 -13.73
C PRO A 542 30.46 -26.42 -12.47
N ASP A 543 30.83 -25.58 -11.49
CA ASP A 543 30.02 -25.39 -10.28
C ASP A 543 28.70 -24.67 -10.60
N PHE A 544 28.71 -23.72 -11.53
CA PHE A 544 27.51 -23.05 -12.03
C PHE A 544 26.56 -24.05 -12.72
N GLU A 545 27.03 -24.87 -13.66
CA GLU A 545 26.21 -25.90 -14.31
C GLU A 545 25.69 -26.95 -13.31
N SER A 546 26.40 -27.17 -12.20
CA SER A 546 25.92 -28.05 -11.13
C SER A 546 24.73 -27.45 -10.36
N ARG A 547 24.72 -26.13 -10.15
CA ARG A 547 23.70 -25.40 -9.37
C ARG A 547 22.55 -24.83 -10.21
N TYR A 548 22.77 -24.60 -11.50
CA TYR A 548 21.84 -23.94 -12.42
C TYR A 548 21.51 -24.83 -13.62
N ASP A 549 20.28 -24.76 -14.13
CA ASP A 549 19.88 -25.48 -15.33
C ASP A 549 20.02 -24.59 -16.57
N VAL A 550 21.22 -24.60 -17.14
CA VAL A 550 21.56 -23.83 -18.35
C VAL A 550 20.81 -24.28 -19.61
N ASN A 551 20.20 -25.47 -19.60
CA ASN A 551 19.43 -25.99 -20.74
C ASN A 551 17.93 -25.69 -20.61
N ALA A 552 17.47 -25.29 -19.42
CA ALA A 552 16.11 -24.87 -19.15
C ALA A 552 15.98 -23.34 -19.09
N SER A 553 16.87 -22.60 -19.76
CA SER A 553 16.80 -21.14 -19.79
C SER A 553 15.52 -20.67 -20.48
N GLU A 554 14.80 -19.75 -19.85
CA GLU A 554 13.57 -19.15 -20.37
C GLU A 554 13.88 -17.80 -21.04
N VAL A 555 13.28 -17.54 -22.19
CA VAL A 555 13.39 -16.25 -22.89
C VAL A 555 12.02 -15.60 -22.97
N THR A 556 11.92 -14.40 -22.42
CA THR A 556 10.70 -13.57 -22.46
C THR A 556 10.97 -12.26 -23.18
N TYR A 557 9.91 -11.70 -23.75
CA TYR A 557 9.94 -10.48 -24.55
C TYR A 557 8.96 -9.46 -23.99
N ASP A 558 9.39 -8.22 -23.96
CA ASP A 558 8.63 -7.10 -23.41
C ASP A 558 8.81 -5.90 -24.34
N VAL A 559 7.72 -5.43 -24.95
CA VAL A 559 7.72 -4.36 -25.95
C VAL A 559 7.38 -3.05 -25.26
N ASP A 560 8.17 -2.01 -25.52
CA ASP A 560 7.87 -0.68 -25.03
C ASP A 560 6.67 -0.10 -25.80
N LYS A 561 5.59 0.18 -25.07
CA LYS A 561 4.47 0.99 -25.55
C LYS A 561 4.39 2.27 -24.73
N ASP A 562 4.48 3.42 -25.40
CA ASP A 562 4.34 4.74 -24.78
C ASP A 562 5.41 5.09 -23.71
N GLY A 563 6.63 4.55 -23.83
CA GLY A 563 7.74 4.80 -22.90
C GLY A 563 7.66 3.96 -21.61
N LYS A 564 6.93 2.83 -21.68
CA LYS A 564 6.83 1.81 -20.65
C LYS A 564 6.89 0.43 -21.29
N TYR A 565 7.78 -0.37 -20.74
CA TYR A 565 7.74 -1.82 -20.86
C TYR A 565 6.47 -2.31 -20.14
N ASP A 566 5.47 -2.77 -20.90
CA ASP A 566 4.27 -3.40 -20.34
C ASP A 566 4.67 -4.74 -19.67
N GLU A 567 3.91 -5.22 -18.68
CA GLU A 567 4.18 -6.53 -18.04
C GLU A 567 4.50 -7.61 -19.10
N PRO A 568 5.47 -8.51 -18.84
CA PRO A 568 5.93 -9.51 -19.82
C PRO A 568 4.72 -10.19 -20.46
N VAL A 569 4.54 -9.94 -21.76
CA VAL A 569 3.47 -10.59 -22.51
C VAL A 569 4.03 -11.95 -22.89
N ASP A 570 3.70 -12.97 -22.09
CA ASP A 570 3.99 -14.36 -22.43
C ASP A 570 3.61 -14.61 -23.90
N ASP A 571 4.59 -15.09 -24.68
CA ASP A 571 4.48 -15.61 -26.06
C ASP A 571 4.40 -14.65 -27.27
N VAL A 572 4.56 -13.32 -27.14
CA VAL A 572 4.62 -12.44 -28.34
C VAL A 572 6.05 -12.00 -28.64
N VAL A 573 6.74 -12.78 -29.48
CA VAL A 573 8.05 -12.39 -30.04
C VAL A 573 7.86 -11.18 -30.97
N PRO A 574 8.57 -10.06 -30.76
CA PRO A 574 8.52 -8.92 -31.66
C PRO A 574 8.94 -9.33 -33.08
N ALA A 575 8.28 -8.77 -34.09
CA ALA A 575 8.65 -9.04 -35.48
C ALA A 575 10.13 -8.70 -35.71
N GLY A 576 10.82 -9.53 -36.49
CA GLY A 576 12.23 -9.35 -36.81
C GLY A 576 13.24 -9.58 -35.69
N VAL A 577 12.81 -10.00 -34.49
CA VAL A 577 13.69 -10.31 -33.37
C VAL A 577 13.79 -11.82 -33.16
N THR A 578 15.02 -12.31 -32.97
CA THR A 578 15.26 -13.70 -32.57
C THR A 578 16.29 -13.77 -31.44
N SER A 579 16.17 -14.78 -30.58
CA SER A 579 17.12 -15.03 -29.50
C SER A 579 17.66 -16.46 -29.56
N ASP A 580 18.95 -16.64 -29.34
CA ASP A 580 19.60 -17.93 -29.18
C ASP A 580 20.43 -17.94 -27.89
N ALA A 581 19.97 -18.74 -26.91
CA ALA A 581 20.65 -18.94 -25.63
C ALA A 581 21.39 -20.29 -25.55
N SER A 582 21.46 -21.06 -26.65
CA SER A 582 22.09 -22.39 -26.66
C SER A 582 23.58 -22.36 -26.31
N GLY A 583 24.24 -21.21 -26.51
CA GLY A 583 25.63 -20.99 -26.13
C GLY A 583 25.92 -21.08 -24.63
N LEU A 584 24.90 -20.97 -23.76
CA LEU A 584 25.01 -21.15 -22.31
C LEU A 584 25.48 -22.55 -21.91
N SER A 585 25.17 -23.55 -22.74
CA SER A 585 25.59 -24.95 -22.54
C SER A 585 27.01 -25.25 -23.05
N ALA A 586 27.66 -24.29 -23.72
CA ALA A 586 28.94 -24.47 -24.39
C ALA A 586 29.95 -23.38 -23.98
N SER A 587 30.58 -23.54 -22.81
CA SER A 587 31.55 -22.57 -22.24
C SER A 587 32.84 -22.33 -23.04
N THR A 588 33.02 -23.01 -24.17
CA THR A 588 34.09 -22.75 -25.13
C THR A 588 33.65 -21.94 -26.35
N ALA A 589 32.37 -21.60 -26.45
CA ALA A 589 31.85 -20.71 -27.47
C ALA A 589 32.32 -19.27 -27.22
N THR A 590 32.24 -18.41 -28.24
CA THR A 590 32.52 -16.97 -28.07
C THR A 590 31.36 -16.27 -27.36
N ASN A 591 30.13 -16.56 -27.81
CA ASN A 591 28.90 -15.92 -27.31
C ASN A 591 28.07 -16.96 -26.57
N ALA A 592 27.53 -16.56 -25.42
CA ALA A 592 26.67 -17.40 -24.61
C ALA A 592 25.19 -17.20 -24.96
N VAL A 593 24.80 -15.95 -25.23
CA VAL A 593 23.47 -15.60 -25.72
C VAL A 593 23.62 -14.59 -26.86
N LYS A 594 22.81 -14.74 -27.91
CA LYS A 594 22.73 -13.80 -29.03
C LYS A 594 21.27 -13.40 -29.25
N VAL A 595 21.01 -12.11 -29.30
CA VAL A 595 19.73 -11.52 -29.74
C VAL A 595 19.99 -10.82 -31.07
N ASN A 596 19.32 -11.26 -32.12
CA ASN A 596 19.47 -10.72 -33.47
C ASN A 596 18.24 -9.87 -33.85
N ILE A 597 18.52 -8.68 -34.39
CA ILE A 597 17.53 -7.71 -34.87
C ILE A 597 17.67 -7.62 -36.40
N SER A 598 16.69 -8.17 -37.11
CA SER A 598 16.63 -8.14 -38.58
C SER A 598 15.83 -6.95 -39.10
N ASN A 599 15.90 -6.70 -40.42
CA ASN A 599 15.13 -5.64 -41.07
C ASN A 599 13.61 -5.83 -41.10
N GLN A 600 13.09 -6.93 -40.55
CA GLN A 600 11.66 -7.15 -40.33
C GLN A 600 11.17 -6.52 -39.01
N VAL A 601 12.07 -5.92 -38.23
CA VAL A 601 11.74 -5.19 -37.00
C VAL A 601 10.94 -3.93 -37.31
N ASP A 602 10.13 -3.50 -36.35
CA ASP A 602 9.50 -2.18 -36.37
C ASP A 602 10.60 -1.10 -36.41
N GLU A 603 10.54 -0.23 -37.40
CA GLU A 603 11.50 0.82 -37.71
C GLU A 603 11.55 1.95 -36.64
N HIS A 604 10.57 1.96 -35.73
CA HIS A 604 10.51 2.83 -34.56
C HIS A 604 10.38 2.05 -33.23
N GLY A 605 10.59 0.72 -33.27
CA GLY A 605 10.35 -0.18 -32.15
C GLY A 605 11.43 -0.09 -31.06
N SER A 606 11.00 -0.32 -29.81
CA SER A 606 11.90 -0.61 -28.69
C SER A 606 11.37 -1.82 -27.91
N ALA A 607 12.27 -2.71 -27.52
CA ALA A 607 11.88 -3.86 -26.70
C ALA A 607 13.02 -4.35 -25.81
N ARG A 608 12.63 -5.18 -24.85
CA ARG A 608 13.48 -5.87 -23.92
C ARG A 608 13.35 -7.37 -24.13
N VAL A 609 14.48 -8.06 -24.28
CA VAL A 609 14.57 -9.52 -24.27
C VAL A 609 15.21 -9.94 -22.96
N LYS A 610 14.53 -10.77 -22.17
CA LYS A 610 15.03 -11.24 -20.89
C LYS A 610 15.29 -12.74 -20.95
N VAL A 611 16.49 -13.15 -20.57
CA VAL A 611 16.91 -14.55 -20.51
C VAL A 611 17.11 -14.91 -19.06
N VAL A 612 16.36 -15.89 -18.54
CA VAL A 612 16.44 -16.35 -17.16
C VAL A 612 17.02 -17.76 -17.14
N ILE A 613 18.08 -17.95 -16.37
CA ILE A 613 18.70 -19.24 -16.10
C ILE A 613 18.24 -19.70 -14.72
N PRO A 614 17.35 -20.70 -14.63
CA PRO A 614 16.80 -21.14 -13.36
C PRO A 614 17.88 -21.84 -12.52
N SER A 615 17.84 -21.58 -11.22
CA SER A 615 18.56 -22.36 -10.22
C SER A 615 17.87 -23.72 -10.04
N LYS A 616 18.65 -24.77 -9.75
CA LYS A 616 18.09 -26.10 -9.43
C LYS A 616 17.46 -26.13 -8.03
N ASN A 617 17.80 -25.16 -7.17
CA ASN A 617 17.23 -24.97 -5.85
C ASN A 617 17.14 -23.47 -5.53
N ASN A 618 15.96 -22.89 -5.77
CA ASN A 618 15.73 -21.45 -5.63
C ASN A 618 15.73 -20.95 -4.16
N ASN A 619 15.59 -21.86 -3.20
CA ASN A 619 15.78 -21.55 -1.78
C ASN A 619 17.27 -21.34 -1.43
N GLN A 620 18.17 -21.93 -2.22
CA GLN A 620 19.62 -21.81 -2.05
C GLN A 620 20.22 -20.72 -2.94
N ASP A 621 19.76 -20.61 -4.18
CA ASP A 621 20.33 -19.77 -5.24
C ASP A 621 19.27 -18.83 -5.84
N VAL A 622 19.65 -17.62 -6.20
CA VAL A 622 18.79 -16.77 -7.05
C VAL A 622 18.84 -17.27 -8.49
N ASP A 623 17.74 -17.16 -9.23
CA ASP A 623 17.77 -17.34 -10.69
C ASP A 623 18.56 -16.20 -11.34
N VAL A 624 19.33 -16.53 -12.38
CA VAL A 624 20.18 -15.55 -13.07
C VAL A 624 19.42 -14.97 -14.24
N ALA A 625 19.07 -13.69 -14.18
CA ALA A 625 18.47 -12.96 -15.28
C ALA A 625 19.50 -12.10 -16.03
N ILE A 626 19.46 -12.17 -17.35
CA ILE A 626 20.18 -11.28 -18.28
C ILE A 626 19.14 -10.53 -19.10
N VAL A 627 19.38 -9.24 -19.31
CA VAL A 627 18.48 -8.36 -20.05
C VAL A 627 19.19 -7.79 -21.27
N PHE A 628 18.52 -7.80 -22.42
CA PHE A 628 18.91 -7.11 -23.64
C PHE A 628 17.86 -6.06 -23.93
N GLU A 629 18.26 -4.81 -24.11
CA GLU A 629 17.37 -3.71 -24.50
C GLU A 629 17.84 -3.17 -25.84
N TYR A 630 16.91 -2.98 -26.77
CA TYR A 630 17.23 -2.36 -28.05
C TYR A 630 16.22 -1.27 -28.40
N THR A 631 16.71 -0.27 -29.14
CA THR A 631 15.90 0.76 -29.76
C THR A 631 16.27 0.88 -31.23
N VAL A 632 15.27 0.82 -32.10
CA VAL A 632 15.41 1.08 -33.53
C VAL A 632 14.92 2.49 -33.81
N THR A 633 15.72 3.24 -34.57
CA THR A 633 15.34 4.54 -35.09
C THR A 633 15.35 4.51 -36.60
N HIS A 634 14.35 5.11 -37.23
CA HIS A 634 14.32 5.28 -38.67
C HIS A 634 14.39 6.76 -39.00
N THR A 635 15.41 7.12 -39.78
CA THR A 635 15.55 8.45 -40.35
C THR A 635 15.07 8.40 -41.81
N PRO A 636 13.90 8.96 -42.13
CA PRO A 636 13.40 8.98 -43.50
C PRO A 636 14.34 9.71 -44.46
N GLU A 637 14.71 9.05 -45.55
CA GLU A 637 15.54 9.62 -46.62
C GLU A 637 14.75 9.68 -47.93
N PHE A 638 14.63 10.89 -48.47
CA PHE A 638 13.90 11.19 -49.70
C PHE A 638 14.71 12.12 -50.59
N PRO A 639 14.50 12.11 -51.92
CA PRO A 639 15.20 13.02 -52.81
C PRO A 639 14.79 14.47 -52.51
N ALA A 640 15.76 15.37 -52.61
CA ALA A 640 15.53 16.79 -52.43
C ALA A 640 14.57 17.34 -53.49
N ILE A 641 13.70 18.26 -53.08
CA ILE A 641 12.81 19.00 -53.99
C ILE A 641 13.67 19.90 -54.89
N ASN A 642 13.35 19.90 -56.17
CA ASN A 642 14.09 20.65 -57.18
C ASN A 642 13.95 22.17 -56.96
N PRO A 643 15.05 22.90 -56.67
CA PRO A 643 14.99 24.34 -56.45
C PRO A 643 14.53 25.13 -57.68
N ASP A 644 14.66 24.58 -58.88
CA ASP A 644 14.26 25.25 -60.13
C ASP A 644 12.75 25.47 -60.25
N TYR A 645 11.96 24.62 -59.59
CA TYR A 645 10.49 24.67 -59.62
C TYR A 645 9.89 25.10 -58.27
N LEU A 646 10.73 25.38 -57.27
CA LEU A 646 10.29 25.75 -55.94
C LEU A 646 9.74 27.18 -55.94
N LYS A 647 8.56 27.36 -55.33
CA LYS A 647 7.96 28.68 -55.12
C LYS A 647 8.90 29.53 -54.25
N PRO A 648 9.28 30.74 -54.68
CA PRO A 648 10.18 31.60 -53.92
C PRO A 648 9.71 31.81 -52.48
N GLY A 649 10.62 31.59 -51.52
CA GLY A 649 10.34 31.73 -50.09
C GLY A 649 9.67 30.52 -49.44
N THR A 650 9.49 29.40 -50.16
CA THR A 650 9.03 28.12 -49.60
C THR A 650 10.13 27.08 -49.65
N THR A 651 9.99 25.99 -48.89
CA THR A 651 10.92 24.84 -48.90
C THR A 651 10.30 23.57 -49.48
N ASN A 652 8.97 23.52 -49.62
CA ASN A 652 8.23 22.32 -50.01
C ASN A 652 7.09 22.58 -51.00
N THR A 653 7.03 23.74 -51.65
CA THR A 653 5.96 24.06 -52.60
C THR A 653 6.50 24.21 -54.01
N VAL A 654 6.19 23.25 -54.86
CA VAL A 654 6.51 23.27 -56.30
C VAL A 654 5.44 24.07 -57.03
N GLN A 655 5.85 25.03 -57.85
CA GLN A 655 4.94 25.87 -58.63
C GLN A 655 4.88 25.42 -60.09
N VAL A 656 3.67 25.13 -60.58
CA VAL A 656 3.40 24.58 -61.90
C VAL A 656 2.51 25.52 -62.70
N LYS A 657 2.89 25.87 -63.93
CA LYS A 657 2.09 26.71 -64.85
C LYS A 657 1.43 25.93 -66.00
N GLY A 658 1.58 24.60 -65.97
CA GLY A 658 1.22 23.71 -67.07
C GLY A 658 2.33 23.56 -68.11
N LYS A 659 2.06 22.76 -69.13
CA LYS A 659 2.96 22.45 -70.24
C LYS A 659 2.17 22.18 -71.52
N LEU A 660 2.86 22.05 -72.65
CA LEU A 660 2.24 21.45 -73.84
C LEU A 660 1.98 19.97 -73.58
N ASN A 661 0.84 19.47 -74.02
CA ASN A 661 0.56 18.03 -74.07
C ASN A 661 1.56 17.32 -75.00
N GLU A 662 1.61 15.98 -74.91
CA GLU A 662 2.65 15.17 -75.55
C GLU A 662 2.77 15.36 -77.08
N ASP A 663 1.66 15.59 -77.77
CA ASP A 663 1.62 15.83 -79.22
C ASP A 663 1.82 17.32 -79.60
N GLY A 664 1.95 18.20 -78.61
CA GLY A 664 2.16 19.64 -78.77
C GLY A 664 0.95 20.41 -79.31
N SER A 665 -0.24 19.82 -79.29
CA SER A 665 -1.47 20.40 -79.83
C SER A 665 -2.20 21.36 -78.89
N ALA A 666 -2.00 21.24 -77.57
CA ALA A 666 -2.69 22.04 -76.56
C ALA A 666 -1.83 22.30 -75.32
N TRP A 667 -2.04 23.45 -74.67
CA TRP A 667 -1.53 23.68 -73.32
C TRP A 667 -2.45 23.03 -72.28
N VAL A 668 -1.86 22.32 -71.31
CA VAL A 668 -2.57 21.58 -70.26
C VAL A 668 -1.98 21.90 -68.88
N MET A 669 -2.83 21.94 -67.86
CA MET A 669 -2.43 22.17 -66.47
C MET A 669 -1.92 20.87 -65.84
N GLN A 670 -0.70 20.47 -66.23
CA GLN A 670 -0.08 19.20 -65.88
C GLN A 670 1.43 19.37 -65.63
N SER A 671 2.00 18.54 -64.75
CA SER A 671 3.43 18.48 -64.44
C SER A 671 3.90 17.05 -64.22
N SER A 672 5.15 16.74 -64.55
CA SER A 672 5.73 15.42 -64.29
C SER A 672 6.34 15.40 -62.88
N ILE A 673 5.98 14.41 -62.06
CA ILE A 673 6.40 14.32 -60.66
C ILE A 673 7.93 14.25 -60.54
N ARG A 674 8.64 13.56 -61.45
CA ARG A 674 10.11 13.54 -61.44
C ARG A 674 10.74 14.94 -61.57
N GLU A 675 10.10 15.90 -62.23
CA GLU A 675 10.62 17.26 -62.38
C GLU A 675 10.64 18.01 -61.05
N HIS A 676 9.80 17.57 -60.10
CA HIS A 676 9.67 18.16 -58.78
C HIS A 676 10.87 17.83 -57.87
N PHE A 677 11.74 16.90 -58.27
CA PHE A 677 12.90 16.46 -57.49
C PHE A 677 14.22 16.75 -58.23
N GLU A 678 15.29 16.96 -57.47
CA GLU A 678 16.61 17.31 -58.03
C GLU A 678 17.09 16.28 -59.06
N ASN A 679 17.76 16.78 -60.10
CA ASN A 679 18.28 15.98 -61.21
C ASN A 679 17.26 15.05 -61.89
N TYR A 680 15.96 15.34 -61.76
CA TYR A 680 14.90 14.49 -62.30
C TYR A 680 14.96 13.06 -61.78
N LEU A 681 15.35 12.89 -60.49
CA LEU A 681 15.61 11.62 -59.81
C LEU A 681 16.85 10.85 -60.32
N ALA A 682 17.61 11.40 -61.28
CA ALA A 682 18.79 10.73 -61.80
C ALA A 682 19.88 10.61 -60.73
N GLY A 683 20.32 9.38 -60.45
CA GLY A 683 21.34 9.08 -59.44
C GLY A 683 20.81 8.96 -58.01
N TRP A 684 19.48 9.01 -57.81
CA TRP A 684 18.86 8.64 -56.54
C TRP A 684 19.03 7.13 -56.31
N GLU A 685 19.49 6.76 -55.11
CA GLU A 685 19.60 5.38 -54.66
C GLU A 685 18.56 5.13 -53.57
N THR A 686 17.94 3.96 -53.58
CA THR A 686 16.99 3.57 -52.53
C THR A 686 17.74 3.40 -51.21
N PRO A 687 17.31 4.06 -50.11
CA PRO A 687 17.93 3.89 -48.81
C PRO A 687 17.86 2.42 -48.35
N GLY A 688 18.76 2.03 -47.45
CA GLY A 688 18.76 0.68 -46.89
C GLY A 688 17.41 0.32 -46.27
N ASN A 689 17.03 -0.95 -46.41
CA ASN A 689 15.76 -1.51 -45.93
C ASN A 689 14.46 -0.85 -46.45
N HIS A 690 14.55 0.05 -47.42
CA HIS A 690 13.40 0.50 -48.20
C HIS A 690 13.22 -0.38 -49.44
N THR A 691 11.99 -0.57 -49.86
CA THR A 691 11.68 -1.23 -51.12
C THR A 691 11.94 -0.26 -52.28
N GLY A 692 12.29 -0.79 -53.45
CA GLY A 692 12.41 0.01 -54.67
C GLY A 692 11.07 0.49 -55.24
N ASP A 693 9.98 0.35 -54.49
CA ASP A 693 8.63 0.68 -54.91
C ASP A 693 8.24 2.06 -54.38
N TYR A 694 8.11 3.02 -55.30
CA TYR A 694 7.76 4.42 -55.01
C TYR A 694 6.46 4.80 -55.71
N TRP A 695 5.57 5.50 -54.99
CA TRP A 695 4.37 6.06 -55.58
C TRP A 695 4.10 7.48 -55.08
N ALA A 696 3.45 8.26 -55.94
CA ALA A 696 2.90 9.56 -55.60
C ALA A 696 1.38 9.41 -55.50
N VAL A 697 0.80 9.87 -54.39
CA VAL A 697 -0.63 9.74 -54.12
C VAL A 697 -1.19 11.04 -53.57
N LEU A 698 -2.48 11.28 -53.86
CA LEU A 698 -3.25 12.35 -53.25
C LEU A 698 -4.02 11.74 -52.08
N MET A 699 -3.52 11.93 -50.87
CA MET A 699 -4.22 11.48 -49.67
C MET A 699 -5.37 12.43 -49.33
N PRO A 700 -6.46 11.94 -48.72
CA PRO A 700 -7.48 12.79 -48.13
C PRO A 700 -6.86 13.77 -47.12
N LEU A 701 -7.36 15.00 -47.06
CA LEU A 701 -6.85 16.02 -46.15
C LEU A 701 -7.77 16.22 -44.96
N GLU A 702 -7.18 16.31 -43.78
CA GLU A 702 -7.87 16.74 -42.56
C GLU A 702 -8.24 18.23 -42.62
N ALA A 703 -9.03 18.68 -41.64
CA ALA A 703 -9.51 20.06 -41.58
C ALA A 703 -8.39 21.11 -41.48
N ASP A 704 -7.21 20.73 -40.99
CA ASP A 704 -6.01 21.57 -40.88
C ASP A 704 -5.13 21.54 -42.15
N GLY A 705 -5.49 20.73 -43.15
CA GLY A 705 -4.74 20.57 -44.39
C GLY A 705 -3.67 19.48 -44.37
N THR A 706 -3.55 18.72 -43.27
CA THR A 706 -2.60 17.60 -43.17
C THR A 706 -3.15 16.36 -43.90
N PRO A 707 -2.35 15.66 -44.71
CA PRO A 707 -2.79 14.41 -45.34
C PRO A 707 -2.91 13.28 -44.30
N VAL A 708 -3.92 12.43 -44.49
CA VAL A 708 -4.03 11.15 -43.78
C VAL A 708 -2.86 10.26 -44.19
N SER A 709 -2.25 9.54 -43.25
CA SER A 709 -1.15 8.62 -43.52
C SER A 709 -1.58 7.49 -44.46
N TYR A 710 -0.66 7.01 -45.29
CA TYR A 710 -0.90 5.96 -46.26
C TYR A 710 -1.30 4.64 -45.60
N GLY A 711 -2.40 4.05 -46.07
CA GLY A 711 -2.97 2.82 -45.48
C GLY A 711 -3.91 3.06 -44.30
N GLU A 712 -3.99 4.28 -43.77
CA GLU A 712 -4.95 4.64 -42.74
C GLU A 712 -6.28 5.14 -43.32
N THR A 713 -7.31 5.20 -42.47
CA THR A 713 -8.64 5.73 -42.85
C THR A 713 -9.07 6.82 -41.87
N SER A 714 -9.59 7.93 -42.40
CA SER A 714 -10.19 9.00 -41.63
C SER A 714 -11.65 9.19 -42.01
N THR A 715 -12.49 9.49 -41.02
CA THR A 715 -13.92 9.76 -41.23
C THR A 715 -14.22 11.25 -41.44
N THR A 716 -13.25 12.12 -41.16
CA THR A 716 -13.37 13.58 -41.26
C THR A 716 -12.62 14.17 -42.44
N ALA A 717 -11.57 13.49 -42.90
CA ALA A 717 -10.78 13.93 -44.04
C ALA A 717 -11.60 13.97 -45.33
N LYS A 718 -11.21 14.88 -46.22
CA LYS A 718 -11.87 15.08 -47.53
C LYS A 718 -10.89 14.83 -48.66
N GLU A 719 -11.38 14.16 -49.69
CA GLU A 719 -10.66 13.97 -50.94
C GLU A 719 -10.27 15.31 -51.57
N GLN A 720 -9.07 15.35 -52.15
CA GLN A 720 -8.59 16.50 -52.93
C GLN A 720 -9.25 16.49 -54.31
N THR A 721 -10.31 17.28 -54.50
CA THR A 721 -11.04 17.35 -55.76
C THR A 721 -10.42 18.35 -56.74
N GLY A 722 -10.67 18.19 -58.04
CA GLY A 722 -10.15 19.10 -59.09
C GLY A 722 -8.71 18.81 -59.53
N VAL A 723 -8.06 17.79 -58.96
CA VAL A 723 -6.70 17.34 -59.29
C VAL A 723 -6.62 15.82 -59.30
N ALA A 724 -5.71 15.26 -60.08
CA ALA A 724 -5.44 13.83 -60.13
C ALA A 724 -3.96 13.58 -60.42
N ILE A 725 -3.46 12.43 -59.93
CA ILE A 725 -2.17 11.87 -60.33
C ILE A 725 -2.45 10.70 -61.26
N SER A 726 -1.72 10.58 -62.36
CA SER A 726 -1.80 9.44 -63.27
C SER A 726 -1.49 8.14 -62.50
N ASP A 727 -2.38 7.15 -62.57
CA ASP A 727 -2.12 5.85 -61.95
C ASP A 727 -0.87 5.22 -62.58
N GLY A 728 0.09 4.92 -61.72
CA GLY A 728 1.41 4.42 -62.08
C GLY A 728 2.02 3.70 -60.90
N THR A 729 1.23 2.90 -60.18
CA THR A 729 1.72 2.17 -59.01
C THR A 729 2.40 0.85 -59.42
N PRO A 730 3.68 0.61 -59.08
CA PRO A 730 4.75 1.55 -58.67
C PRO A 730 5.38 2.28 -59.86
N GLY A 731 5.85 3.53 -59.71
CA GLY A 731 6.34 4.30 -60.86
C GLY A 731 6.23 5.83 -60.81
N TRP A 732 6.58 6.47 -59.69
CA TRP A 732 6.59 7.95 -59.57
C TRP A 732 7.46 8.68 -60.61
N GLU A 733 8.47 8.02 -61.18
CA GLU A 733 9.32 8.57 -62.25
C GLU A 733 8.52 8.92 -63.51
N THR A 734 7.39 8.23 -63.72
CA THR A 734 6.47 8.43 -64.84
C THR A 734 5.15 9.08 -64.43
N ALA A 735 4.94 9.31 -63.13
CA ALA A 735 3.72 9.90 -62.64
C ALA A 735 3.60 11.37 -63.07
N GLU A 736 2.38 11.76 -63.41
CA GLU A 736 2.02 13.12 -63.78
C GLU A 736 0.85 13.58 -62.93
N ILE A 737 0.97 14.79 -62.38
CA ILE A 737 -0.12 15.46 -61.67
C ILE A 737 -0.78 16.46 -62.61
N ALA A 738 -2.11 16.46 -62.65
CA ALA A 738 -2.89 17.33 -63.53
C ALA A 738 -4.16 17.84 -62.85
N LEU A 739 -4.58 19.05 -63.20
CA LEU A 739 -5.92 19.52 -62.87
C LEU A 739 -6.95 18.75 -63.70
N THR A 740 -8.06 18.36 -63.06
CA THR A 740 -9.19 17.67 -63.72
C THR A 740 -10.31 18.63 -64.11
N ALA A 741 -10.20 19.90 -63.73
CA ALA A 741 -11.09 20.99 -64.09
C ALA A 741 -10.29 22.28 -64.34
N PRO A 742 -10.83 23.27 -65.07
CA PRO A 742 -10.21 24.59 -65.20
C PRO A 742 -9.98 25.24 -63.84
N LEU A 743 -8.86 25.92 -63.69
CA LEU A 743 -8.52 26.66 -62.47
C LEU A 743 -9.46 27.86 -62.25
N GLU A 744 -10.26 27.88 -61.17
CA GLU A 744 -11.24 28.96 -60.91
C GLU A 744 -10.66 30.20 -60.22
N ASP A 745 -9.48 30.07 -59.61
CA ASP A 745 -8.75 31.13 -58.91
C ASP A 745 -7.41 31.44 -59.60
N ASP A 746 -6.60 32.35 -59.03
CA ASP A 746 -5.26 32.61 -59.57
C ASP A 746 -4.32 31.40 -59.38
N SER A 747 -4.60 30.55 -58.39
CA SER A 747 -3.85 29.33 -58.07
C SER A 747 -4.68 28.26 -57.36
N PHE A 748 -4.29 26.99 -57.48
CA PHE A 748 -4.81 25.85 -56.74
C PHE A 748 -3.64 25.04 -56.19
N THR A 749 -3.69 24.62 -54.94
CA THR A 749 -2.61 23.83 -54.31
C THR A 749 -3.13 22.44 -53.96
N ALA A 750 -2.44 21.42 -54.46
CA ALA A 750 -2.58 20.03 -54.02
C ALA A 750 -1.46 19.66 -53.05
N VAL A 751 -1.75 18.81 -52.08
CA VAL A 751 -0.74 18.15 -51.23
C VAL A 751 -0.48 16.76 -51.81
N VAL A 752 0.75 16.50 -52.19
CA VAL A 752 1.19 15.21 -52.72
C VAL A 752 2.00 14.47 -51.67
N THR A 753 1.64 13.21 -51.45
CA THR A 753 2.38 12.27 -50.59
C THR A 753 3.20 11.36 -51.49
N ILE A 754 4.52 11.36 -51.29
CA ILE A 754 5.40 10.30 -51.80
C ILE A 754 5.49 9.23 -50.73
N VAL A 755 5.31 7.99 -51.14
CA VAL A 755 5.39 6.83 -50.25
C VAL A 755 6.41 5.84 -50.79
N ILE A 756 7.15 5.23 -49.87
CA ILE A 756 8.14 4.19 -50.12
C ILE A 756 7.81 3.02 -49.21
N GLY A 757 7.78 1.80 -49.73
CA GLY A 757 7.64 0.62 -48.89
C GLY A 757 8.90 0.36 -48.05
N LEU A 758 8.74 -0.28 -46.90
CA LEU A 758 9.83 -0.77 -46.05
C LEU A 758 9.90 -2.30 -46.10
N ALA A 759 11.07 -2.87 -45.80
CA ALA A 759 11.30 -4.30 -45.86
C ALA A 759 10.42 -5.09 -44.87
N ASN A 760 10.00 -4.47 -43.77
CA ASN A 760 9.06 -5.02 -42.78
C ASN A 760 7.58 -4.91 -43.19
N GLY A 761 7.28 -4.30 -44.35
CA GLY A 761 5.92 -4.12 -44.86
C GLY A 761 5.22 -2.82 -44.42
N HIS A 762 5.90 -1.97 -43.63
CA HIS A 762 5.44 -0.61 -43.32
C HIS A 762 5.77 0.36 -44.47
N TYR A 763 5.45 1.64 -44.27
CA TYR A 763 5.62 2.68 -45.28
C TYR A 763 6.30 3.91 -44.71
N CYS A 764 7.18 4.51 -45.51
CA CYS A 764 7.80 5.79 -45.23
C CYS A 764 7.18 6.88 -46.13
N GLU A 765 6.91 8.07 -45.58
CA GLU A 765 6.16 9.12 -46.28
C GLU A 765 6.85 10.49 -46.30
N MET A 766 6.74 11.20 -47.43
CA MET A 766 7.10 12.61 -47.58
C MET A 766 5.92 13.38 -48.17
N ASN A 767 5.57 14.50 -47.55
CA ASN A 767 4.51 15.40 -48.02
C ASN A 767 5.10 16.70 -48.59
N TYR A 768 4.63 17.10 -49.77
CA TYR A 768 4.98 18.38 -50.38
C TYR A 768 3.80 18.95 -51.18
N ASN A 769 3.85 20.25 -51.47
CA ASN A 769 2.77 20.97 -52.14
C ASN A 769 3.06 21.14 -53.63
N VAL A 770 2.03 21.00 -54.46
CA VAL A 770 2.05 21.37 -55.88
C VAL A 770 1.02 22.48 -56.10
N GLU A 771 1.51 23.69 -56.31
CA GLU A 771 0.70 24.87 -56.61
C GLU A 771 0.59 25.05 -58.13
N PHE A 772 -0.58 24.74 -58.68
CA PHE A 772 -0.96 25.12 -60.03
C PHE A 772 -1.28 26.61 -60.06
N LEU A 773 -0.54 27.37 -60.85
CA LEU A 773 -0.70 28.81 -61.01
C LEU A 773 -1.25 29.11 -62.40
N SER A 774 -2.29 29.96 -62.49
CA SER A 774 -2.83 30.38 -63.79
C SER A 774 -1.70 30.98 -64.65
N PRO A 775 -1.54 30.55 -65.92
CA PRO A 775 -0.54 31.15 -66.81
C PRO A 775 -0.91 32.58 -67.23
N PHE A 776 -2.17 33.00 -67.03
CA PHE A 776 -2.73 34.24 -67.57
C PHE A 776 -3.18 35.22 -66.48
N VAL A 777 -2.94 36.49 -66.73
CA VAL A 777 -3.38 37.61 -65.88
C VAL A 777 -4.28 38.53 -66.71
N MET A 778 -5.52 38.70 -66.26
CA MET A 778 -6.49 39.60 -66.89
C MET A 778 -6.45 41.00 -66.25
N THR A 779 -6.49 42.01 -67.10
CA THR A 779 -6.61 43.43 -66.74
C THR A 779 -7.73 44.07 -67.53
N LEU A 780 -8.48 44.95 -66.88
CA LEU A 780 -9.64 45.65 -67.45
C LEU A 780 -9.37 47.16 -67.43
N GLY A 781 -9.67 47.82 -68.54
CA GLY A 781 -9.67 49.28 -68.65
C GLY A 781 -10.84 49.93 -67.92
N GLY A 782 -10.83 51.27 -67.83
CA GLY A 782 -12.02 52.03 -67.45
C GLY A 782 -12.85 52.36 -68.69
N ILE A 783 -14.17 52.27 -68.57
CA ILE A 783 -15.12 52.68 -69.62
C ILE A 783 -15.74 54.01 -69.21
N GLU A 784 -15.74 54.98 -70.12
CA GLU A 784 -16.45 56.25 -69.95
C GLU A 784 -17.60 56.31 -70.95
N LEU A 785 -18.82 56.59 -70.47
CA LEU A 785 -20.02 56.75 -71.29
C LEU A 785 -20.55 58.18 -71.16
N GLU A 786 -20.94 58.75 -72.29
CA GLU A 786 -21.41 60.12 -72.41
C GLU A 786 -22.92 60.24 -72.22
N THR A 787 -23.39 61.29 -71.54
CA THR A 787 -24.82 61.57 -71.42
C THR A 787 -25.31 62.47 -72.56
N LEU A 788 -25.67 61.84 -73.68
CA LEU A 788 -26.14 62.51 -74.90
C LEU A 788 -27.65 62.86 -74.85
N THR A 789 -28.05 63.87 -75.64
CA THR A 789 -29.41 64.46 -75.56
C THR A 789 -30.50 63.61 -76.22
N ALA A 790 -30.19 62.89 -77.29
CA ALA A 790 -31.15 62.06 -78.02
C ALA A 790 -30.53 60.78 -78.58
N GLU A 791 -29.30 60.47 -78.18
CA GLU A 791 -28.50 59.37 -78.70
C GLU A 791 -28.02 58.51 -77.54
N HIS A 792 -27.70 57.28 -77.87
CA HIS A 792 -27.10 56.30 -76.97
C HIS A 792 -25.59 56.50 -76.93
N SER A 793 -24.97 56.29 -75.77
CA SER A 793 -23.52 56.14 -75.66
C SER A 793 -23.22 54.67 -75.41
N THR A 794 -22.57 54.03 -76.39
CA THR A 794 -22.21 52.62 -76.34
C THR A 794 -20.70 52.43 -76.26
N ALA A 795 -20.28 51.38 -75.58
CA ALA A 795 -18.90 50.90 -75.59
C ALA A 795 -18.88 49.37 -75.70
N ASP A 796 -17.94 48.83 -76.47
CA ASP A 796 -17.69 47.39 -76.51
C ASP A 796 -16.65 47.03 -75.45
N MET A 797 -17.10 46.35 -74.37
CA MET A 797 -16.24 45.93 -73.26
C MET A 797 -15.07 45.04 -73.71
N SER A 798 -15.19 44.32 -74.83
CA SER A 798 -14.13 43.46 -75.34
C SER A 798 -12.87 44.23 -75.76
N GLU A 799 -13.00 45.51 -76.11
CA GLU A 799 -11.88 46.39 -76.47
C GLU A 799 -11.05 46.82 -75.24
N TYR A 800 -11.62 46.71 -74.04
CA TYR A 800 -11.02 47.13 -72.78
C TYR A 800 -10.38 45.95 -72.01
N ILE A 801 -10.40 44.75 -72.58
CA ILE A 801 -9.77 43.56 -72.00
C ILE A 801 -8.34 43.44 -72.50
N THR A 802 -7.40 43.29 -71.57
CA THR A 802 -6.03 42.87 -71.87
C THR A 802 -5.68 41.65 -71.03
N VAL A 803 -5.32 40.55 -71.69
CA VAL A 803 -4.81 39.33 -71.05
C VAL A 803 -3.34 39.19 -71.39
N LYS A 804 -2.51 38.99 -70.37
CA LYS A 804 -1.06 38.76 -70.53
C LYS A 804 -0.67 37.45 -69.88
N ASP A 805 0.41 36.84 -70.36
CA ASP A 805 1.09 35.82 -69.57
C ASP A 805 1.84 36.47 -68.38
N ARG A 806 2.33 35.66 -67.46
CA ARG A 806 3.08 36.16 -66.29
C ARG A 806 4.45 36.76 -66.62
N ASP A 807 4.95 36.58 -67.85
CA ASP A 807 6.15 37.27 -68.35
C ASP A 807 5.80 38.64 -68.97
N GLY A 808 4.52 39.01 -68.97
CA GLY A 808 4.01 40.29 -69.46
C GLY A 808 3.75 40.34 -70.97
N LYS A 809 3.81 39.21 -71.69
CA LYS A 809 3.50 39.15 -73.12
C LYS A 809 1.99 39.09 -73.35
N ALA A 810 1.53 39.82 -74.36
CA ALA A 810 0.11 39.89 -74.69
C ALA A 810 -0.43 38.56 -75.24
N ILE A 811 -1.53 38.10 -74.65
CA ILE A 811 -2.27 36.89 -75.04
C ILE A 811 -3.54 37.28 -75.79
N TYR A 812 -4.25 38.29 -75.28
CA TYR A 812 -5.46 38.85 -75.89
C TYR A 812 -5.44 40.37 -75.72
N GLU A 813 -5.62 41.10 -76.81
CA GLU A 813 -5.74 42.56 -76.83
C GLU A 813 -6.59 43.00 -78.03
N LYS A 814 -7.35 44.09 -77.86
CA LYS A 814 -8.17 44.71 -78.94
C LYS A 814 -9.13 43.71 -79.60
N GLY A 815 -9.85 42.93 -78.79
CA GLY A 815 -10.86 42.00 -79.29
C GLY A 815 -10.35 40.70 -79.93
N ALA A 816 -9.03 40.43 -79.95
CA ALA A 816 -8.47 39.26 -80.63
C ALA A 816 -7.30 38.58 -79.89
N LEU A 817 -7.17 37.27 -80.11
CA LEU A 817 -5.99 36.49 -79.71
C LEU A 817 -4.75 36.93 -80.48
N THR A 818 -3.63 37.10 -79.77
CA THR A 818 -2.34 37.39 -80.41
C THR A 818 -1.76 36.17 -81.12
N LYS A 819 -0.82 36.40 -82.03
CA LYS A 819 -0.06 35.31 -82.66
C LYS A 819 0.72 34.48 -81.61
N TYR A 820 1.27 35.14 -80.60
CA TYR A 820 2.02 34.49 -79.52
C TYR A 820 1.15 33.51 -78.73
N ALA A 821 -0.11 33.86 -78.43
CA ALA A 821 -1.06 32.95 -77.77
C ALA A 821 -1.33 31.68 -78.59
N LYS A 822 -1.53 31.82 -79.90
CA LYS A 822 -1.78 30.70 -80.83
C LYS A 822 -0.56 29.82 -81.03
N ASP A 823 0.64 30.41 -81.10
CA ASP A 823 1.86 29.66 -81.38
C ASP A 823 2.43 28.97 -80.13
N THR A 824 2.36 29.63 -78.97
CA THR A 824 2.99 29.17 -77.70
C THR A 824 2.04 28.33 -76.87
N TYR A 825 0.83 28.83 -76.61
CA TYR A 825 -0.17 28.17 -75.76
C TYR A 825 -1.21 27.37 -76.56
N LYS A 826 -1.14 27.42 -77.90
CA LYS A 826 -2.06 26.72 -78.81
C LYS A 826 -3.55 27.07 -78.60
N LEU A 827 -3.82 28.30 -78.14
CA LEU A 827 -5.19 28.74 -77.89
C LEU A 827 -5.97 28.93 -79.20
N SER A 828 -7.17 28.34 -79.27
CA SER A 828 -8.09 28.49 -80.39
C SER A 828 -9.04 29.68 -80.20
N ALA A 829 -9.54 29.87 -78.98
CA ALA A 829 -10.40 30.96 -78.55
C ALA A 829 -10.21 31.23 -77.04
N ILE A 830 -10.74 32.36 -76.57
CA ILE A 830 -10.97 32.66 -75.16
C ILE A 830 -12.42 33.09 -75.08
N ASP A 831 -13.17 32.49 -74.17
CA ASP A 831 -14.58 32.81 -73.97
C ASP A 831 -14.70 33.88 -72.89
N PHE A 832 -15.51 34.91 -73.16
CA PHE A 832 -15.73 36.01 -72.23
C PHE A 832 -17.24 36.12 -71.92
N GLY A 833 -17.59 36.00 -70.65
CA GLY A 833 -18.88 36.40 -70.09
C GLY A 833 -18.81 37.82 -69.56
N TYR A 834 -19.92 38.55 -69.65
CA TYR A 834 -20.00 39.95 -69.26
C TYR A 834 -21.25 40.19 -68.42
N ASP A 835 -21.09 40.91 -67.31
CA ASP A 835 -22.18 41.30 -66.42
C ASP A 835 -21.99 42.71 -65.87
N LEU A 836 -23.08 43.34 -65.41
CA LEU A 836 -23.03 44.65 -64.75
C LEU A 836 -22.99 44.48 -63.23
N VAL A 837 -22.11 45.23 -62.58
CA VAL A 837 -21.91 45.23 -61.13
C VAL A 837 -22.33 46.58 -60.58
N TYR A 838 -23.15 46.58 -59.53
CA TYR A 838 -23.64 47.79 -58.87
C TYR A 838 -23.16 47.82 -57.42
N ASN A 839 -23.59 48.84 -56.67
CA ASN A 839 -23.30 48.95 -55.24
C ASN A 839 -23.55 47.63 -54.50
N SER A 840 -22.51 47.14 -53.84
CA SER A 840 -22.57 45.96 -52.98
C SER A 840 -21.57 46.11 -51.85
N LYS A 841 -21.57 45.14 -50.92
CA LYS A 841 -20.58 45.11 -49.85
C LYS A 841 -19.14 45.03 -50.37
N GLU A 842 -18.93 44.36 -51.51
CA GLU A 842 -17.62 44.22 -52.16
C GLU A 842 -17.25 45.46 -52.97
N TYR A 843 -18.26 46.18 -53.51
CA TYR A 843 -18.06 47.36 -54.34
C TYR A 843 -18.88 48.57 -53.83
N PRO A 844 -18.56 49.13 -52.64
CA PRO A 844 -19.34 50.20 -52.02
C PRO A 844 -19.18 51.56 -52.72
N GLY A 845 -18.28 51.67 -53.70
CA GLY A 845 -18.02 52.88 -54.48
C GLY A 845 -18.88 53.01 -55.75
N PHE A 846 -19.69 51.99 -56.08
CA PHE A 846 -20.64 52.04 -57.18
C PHE A 846 -22.00 52.54 -56.69
N ASP A 847 -22.81 53.06 -57.61
CA ASP A 847 -24.18 53.47 -57.35
C ASP A 847 -25.13 52.26 -57.38
N ASP A 848 -26.25 52.39 -56.67
CA ASP A 848 -27.29 51.35 -56.64
C ASP A 848 -27.89 51.13 -58.04
N GLU A 849 -28.25 49.89 -58.38
CA GLU A 849 -28.86 49.54 -59.67
C GLU A 849 -30.10 50.41 -59.99
N ALA A 850 -30.88 50.75 -58.96
CA ALA A 850 -32.05 51.62 -59.08
C ALA A 850 -31.71 53.00 -59.66
N SER A 851 -30.49 53.51 -59.43
CA SER A 851 -30.02 54.77 -60.00
C SER A 851 -29.85 54.70 -61.50
N PHE A 852 -29.78 53.50 -62.10
CA PHE A 852 -29.67 53.29 -63.54
C PHE A 852 -31.01 52.90 -64.17
N SER A 853 -32.14 53.27 -63.56
CA SER A 853 -33.48 53.02 -64.12
C SER A 853 -34.33 54.29 -64.18
N LYS A 854 -35.16 54.40 -65.23
CA LYS A 854 -36.08 55.54 -65.44
C LYS A 854 -37.40 55.08 -66.05
N ASP A 855 -38.50 55.45 -65.40
CA ASP A 855 -39.88 55.10 -65.76
C ASP A 855 -40.10 53.58 -65.87
N GLY A 856 -39.37 52.78 -65.08
CA GLY A 856 -39.44 51.33 -65.08
C GLY A 856 -38.49 50.62 -66.05
N ASP A 857 -37.82 51.34 -66.95
CA ASP A 857 -36.83 50.77 -67.86
C ASP A 857 -35.40 51.04 -67.37
N LYS A 858 -34.49 50.09 -67.60
CA LYS A 858 -33.05 50.28 -67.36
C LYS A 858 -32.48 51.27 -68.39
N THR A 859 -31.63 52.16 -67.90
CA THR A 859 -30.92 53.20 -68.68
C THR A 859 -29.45 52.85 -68.90
N LEU A 860 -28.90 51.90 -68.13
CA LEU A 860 -27.66 51.21 -68.41
C LEU A 860 -28.00 49.73 -68.68
N VAL A 861 -27.66 49.22 -69.85
CA VAL A 861 -27.95 47.83 -70.25
C VAL A 861 -26.76 47.20 -70.92
N ILE A 862 -26.75 45.87 -70.93
CA ILE A 862 -25.72 45.06 -71.59
C ILE A 862 -26.38 44.11 -72.58
N ALA A 863 -25.78 43.98 -73.76
CA ALA A 863 -26.14 42.97 -74.76
C ALA A 863 -24.87 42.38 -75.38
N GLY A 864 -24.51 41.16 -74.97
CA GLY A 864 -23.20 40.59 -75.32
C GLY A 864 -22.08 41.38 -74.67
N SER A 865 -21.10 41.84 -75.44
CA SER A 865 -20.01 42.69 -74.95
C SER A 865 -20.34 44.19 -75.03
N GLU A 866 -21.46 44.59 -75.61
CA GLU A 866 -21.84 46.00 -75.72
C GLU A 866 -22.55 46.46 -74.45
N VAL A 867 -22.00 47.49 -73.80
CA VAL A 867 -22.65 48.25 -72.74
C VAL A 867 -23.20 49.54 -73.32
N ASP A 868 -24.46 49.82 -73.00
CA ASP A 868 -25.22 50.92 -73.57
C ASP A 868 -25.82 51.80 -72.47
N TRP A 869 -25.56 53.11 -72.57
CA TRP A 869 -26.14 54.14 -71.71
C TRP A 869 -27.06 55.07 -72.49
N TYR A 870 -28.30 55.17 -72.02
CA TYR A 870 -29.28 56.12 -72.56
C TYR A 870 -30.13 56.78 -71.48
N ASN A 871 -29.85 58.06 -71.23
CA ASN A 871 -30.54 58.84 -70.19
C ASN A 871 -31.93 59.38 -70.62
N LYS A 872 -32.45 58.97 -71.79
CA LYS A 872 -33.76 59.40 -72.32
C LYS A 872 -33.94 60.93 -72.32
N GLY A 873 -32.90 61.66 -72.70
CA GLY A 873 -32.92 63.12 -72.91
C GLY A 873 -32.99 64.02 -71.67
N THR A 874 -32.80 63.48 -70.46
CA THR A 874 -32.66 64.32 -69.25
C THR A 874 -31.22 64.81 -69.04
N THR A 875 -31.06 65.94 -68.36
CA THR A 875 -29.74 66.46 -67.97
C THR A 875 -29.23 65.72 -66.72
N LEU A 876 -28.09 65.04 -66.84
CA LEU A 876 -27.39 64.40 -65.72
C LEU A 876 -26.39 65.39 -65.11
N GLN A 877 -26.54 65.69 -63.81
CA GLN A 877 -25.75 66.71 -63.10
C GLN A 877 -24.58 66.13 -62.30
N GLN A 878 -24.60 64.84 -61.99
CA GLN A 878 -23.55 64.15 -61.24
C GLN A 878 -23.13 62.89 -61.98
N ARG A 879 -21.83 62.59 -61.95
CA ARG A 879 -21.33 61.33 -62.50
C ARG A 879 -22.00 60.15 -61.80
N LYS A 880 -22.19 59.07 -62.55
CA LYS A 880 -22.59 57.77 -61.97
C LYS A 880 -21.49 56.75 -62.15
N TYR A 881 -21.39 55.82 -61.22
CA TYR A 881 -20.37 54.79 -61.19
C TYR A 881 -21.02 53.42 -61.12
N ALA A 882 -20.67 52.56 -62.07
CA ALA A 882 -21.01 51.14 -62.05
C ALA A 882 -19.74 50.34 -62.32
N GLY A 883 -19.79 49.03 -62.12
CA GLY A 883 -18.77 48.10 -62.57
C GLY A 883 -19.25 47.28 -63.76
N TYR A 884 -18.29 46.74 -64.50
CA TYR A 884 -18.52 45.65 -65.44
C TYR A 884 -17.63 44.48 -65.06
N GLU A 885 -18.25 43.33 -64.84
CA GLU A 885 -17.53 42.08 -64.61
C GLU A 885 -17.26 41.41 -65.95
N VAL A 886 -16.02 40.94 -66.11
CA VAL A 886 -15.64 40.04 -67.19
C VAL A 886 -15.22 38.72 -66.55
N THR A 887 -15.88 37.63 -66.96
CA THR A 887 -15.44 36.26 -66.66
C THR A 887 -14.76 35.71 -67.90
N MET A 888 -13.45 35.54 -67.82
CA MET A 888 -12.62 34.91 -68.86
C MET A 888 -12.55 33.41 -68.61
N GLU A 889 -12.88 32.60 -69.60
CA GLU A 889 -12.70 31.15 -69.58
C GLU A 889 -11.76 30.71 -70.71
N VAL A 890 -10.70 30.02 -70.34
CA VAL A 890 -9.79 29.34 -71.26
C VAL A 890 -9.98 27.84 -71.03
N ALA A 891 -10.56 27.16 -72.02
CA ALA A 891 -10.95 25.77 -71.94
C ALA A 891 -9.81 24.88 -71.39
N ASN A 892 -10.12 24.11 -70.33
CA ASN A 892 -9.21 23.18 -69.63
C ASN A 892 -7.98 23.84 -68.96
N ILE A 893 -7.92 25.18 -68.86
CA ILE A 893 -6.79 25.90 -68.25
C ILE A 893 -7.25 26.70 -67.03
N CYS A 894 -8.06 27.75 -67.24
CA CYS A 894 -8.46 28.64 -66.16
C CYS A 894 -9.78 29.37 -66.45
N LYS A 895 -10.46 29.79 -65.39
CA LYS A 895 -11.62 30.66 -65.38
C LYS A 895 -11.34 31.80 -64.39
N ILE A 896 -11.26 33.03 -64.88
CA ILE A 896 -10.87 34.22 -64.09
C ILE A 896 -11.95 35.29 -64.21
N ALA A 897 -12.51 35.72 -63.09
CA ALA A 897 -13.43 36.86 -63.03
C ALA A 897 -12.71 38.12 -62.56
N LYS A 898 -13.02 39.27 -63.15
CA LYS A 898 -12.51 40.58 -62.71
C LYS A 898 -13.53 41.67 -62.99
N VAL A 899 -13.58 42.67 -62.10
CA VAL A 899 -14.45 43.84 -62.24
C VAL A 899 -13.64 45.06 -62.66
N GLY A 900 -14.08 45.70 -63.75
CA GLY A 900 -13.62 47.00 -64.23
C GLY A 900 -14.64 48.10 -63.93
N ASN A 901 -14.28 49.37 -64.14
CA ASN A 901 -15.12 50.52 -63.80
C ASN A 901 -15.83 51.09 -65.03
N ILE A 902 -17.11 51.42 -64.89
CA ILE A 902 -17.90 52.27 -65.80
C ILE A 902 -18.14 53.61 -65.11
N THR A 903 -17.73 54.69 -65.77
CA THR A 903 -18.06 56.06 -65.35
C THR A 903 -19.00 56.69 -66.36
N ILE A 904 -20.17 57.12 -65.89
CA ILE A 904 -21.12 57.89 -66.70
C ILE A 904 -20.86 59.36 -66.48
N LEU A 905 -20.46 60.06 -67.53
CA LEU A 905 -20.15 61.48 -67.51
C LEU A 905 -21.42 62.33 -67.41
N THR A 906 -21.32 63.49 -66.76
CA THR A 906 -22.43 64.45 -66.70
C THR A 906 -22.75 65.01 -68.08
N SER A 907 -23.96 65.53 -68.28
CA SER A 907 -24.32 66.17 -69.56
C SER A 907 -23.47 67.38 -69.92
N ALA A 908 -22.78 68.00 -68.94
CA ALA A 908 -21.85 69.10 -69.18
C ALA A 908 -20.49 68.58 -69.65
N GLU A 909 -19.97 67.53 -69.02
CA GLU A 909 -18.70 66.88 -69.40
C GLU A 909 -18.79 66.21 -70.77
N SER A 910 -19.96 65.71 -71.17
CA SER A 910 -20.19 65.11 -72.49
C SER A 910 -20.39 66.11 -73.63
N ALA A 911 -20.34 67.42 -73.35
CA ALA A 911 -20.50 68.48 -74.36
C ALA A 911 -19.18 69.18 -74.72
N GLU A 912 -18.08 68.84 -74.03
CA GLU A 912 -16.69 69.24 -74.31
C GLU A 912 -16.00 68.18 -75.18
#